data_AF-A0A5Q4BBM6-F1
#
_entry.id   AF-A0A5Q4BBM6-F1
#
_cell.length_a   1.000
_cell.length_b   1.000
_cell.length_c   1.000
_cell.angle_alpha   90.00
_cell.angle_beta   90.00
_cell.angle_gamma   90.00
#
_symmetry.space_group_name_H-M   'P 1'
#
loop_
_entity.id
_entity.type
_entity.pdbx_description
1 polymer ?
#
loop_
_entity_poly.entity_id
_entity_poly.type
_entity_poly.pdbx_seq_one_letter_code
_entity_poly.pdbx_strand_id
1 'polypeptide(L)'
;MPRLSKILQSALVAIAAATPVVTATVPEGGFATGRNRLAPPASDAASGRYIVELEKSTGPNARHEDSSAADSLVGQISSLGYEATVKEDFTAISGRFRGVSVEITNVDNGNNKNSADSDSSGVVVDEIKSIPGVADAWPRWNPHIALDAGDSCNIAGSGSGTTAVLAKRGVCDLFQSFRSTANAGFGYGILFDSYNQGAYYFDDLAASSDTLQLMAVTTASVGEWASAQVAKNYPLHLKIESDAQPAAFAAEVPSAGQISSFTSWGPTYENGFSPIVSAPGGVVYGAFPDGRLAVSSGTSFATPYISGVAALWFAHVKKDRAEFVRRLTSTALALPAFDITDGKVVGGGLAASLAQQGAGLVDAAKLFDYTTVLLSEPTLSLNDTDNRVSRHTIRIQNTGPEEVTYNISHVAASTISSRNSIWYPNTYYPPLLSATGSLSEVKSVTVAAGASSDIEVTLTAPGVTAESGALWSGKILLVRSNDELLTVPYIGIEASTYNWTPLHHSPESYRYDQTDGSLYPIDYQGLAYRPAEFDSPEVYFAFRYGTYEFSVDLVGVDWKTEQFSYPPQHASGSRAWHGSVRFQSYEGGGYMDFPMREIVRFNLGTYTTFRSFANGTDIPSGRYRIFTRALRIFGDAADPADWQLFLSDPFSIQLGDDPIPRQN
;
A
#
# COMPACT_ATOMS: atom_id res chain seq x y z
N MET A 1 -13.87 -7.59 -49.51
CA MET A 1 -12.84 -7.08 -48.59
C MET A 1 -12.97 -7.77 -47.22
N PRO A 2 -12.32 -8.92 -46.95
CA PRO A 2 -12.44 -9.60 -45.66
C PRO A 2 -11.17 -9.54 -44.78
N ARG A 3 -10.23 -8.63 -45.05
CA ARG A 3 -8.94 -8.55 -44.30
C ARG A 3 -8.95 -7.63 -43.07
N LEU A 4 -9.97 -6.80 -42.84
CA LEU A 4 -10.00 -5.88 -41.68
C LEU A 4 -10.41 -6.54 -40.35
N SER A 5 -11.09 -7.70 -40.35
CA SER A 5 -11.61 -8.25 -39.08
C SER A 5 -10.59 -9.02 -38.24
N LYS A 6 -9.46 -9.44 -38.82
CA LYS A 6 -8.44 -10.22 -38.09
C LYS A 6 -7.48 -9.32 -37.29
N ILE A 7 -7.16 -8.12 -37.78
CA ILE A 7 -6.23 -7.20 -37.10
C ILE A 7 -6.83 -6.67 -35.79
N LEU A 8 -8.15 -6.45 -35.75
CA LEU A 8 -8.88 -6.05 -34.54
C LEU A 8 -9.00 -7.17 -33.48
N GLN A 9 -8.91 -8.45 -33.86
CA GLN A 9 -8.91 -9.58 -32.92
C GLN A 9 -7.50 -9.99 -32.48
N SER A 10 -6.47 -9.77 -33.30
CA SER A 10 -5.09 -10.18 -32.97
C SER A 10 -4.37 -9.24 -32.00
N ALA A 11 -4.81 -7.99 -31.87
CA ALA A 11 -4.23 -7.03 -30.94
C ALA A 11 -4.62 -7.27 -29.46
N LEU A 12 -5.53 -8.20 -29.17
CA LEU A 12 -6.02 -8.49 -27.82
C LEU A 12 -5.48 -9.79 -27.19
N VAL A 13 -4.68 -10.62 -27.88
CA VAL A 13 -4.39 -12.00 -27.39
C VAL A 13 -2.93 -12.48 -27.48
N ALA A 14 -1.98 -11.76 -28.10
CA ALA A 14 -0.63 -12.30 -28.27
C ALA A 14 0.46 -11.47 -27.56
N ILE A 15 0.83 -11.87 -26.34
CA ILE A 15 2.21 -12.14 -25.88
C ILE A 15 2.07 -13.00 -24.61
N ALA A 16 1.92 -14.30 -24.83
CA ALA A 16 2.10 -15.34 -23.83
C ALA A 16 2.57 -16.59 -24.59
N ALA A 17 3.88 -16.71 -24.81
CA ALA A 17 4.61 -17.99 -24.89
C ALA A 17 6.03 -17.80 -25.45
N ALA A 18 6.99 -18.26 -24.63
CA ALA A 18 8.17 -19.04 -25.01
C ALA A 18 9.33 -18.37 -25.76
N THR A 19 10.41 -18.11 -25.03
CA THR A 19 11.79 -18.37 -25.49
C THR A 19 12.61 -18.99 -24.34
N PRO A 20 13.38 -20.06 -24.57
CA PRO A 20 14.13 -20.74 -23.51
C PRO A 20 15.42 -19.98 -23.18
N VAL A 21 15.69 -19.80 -21.88
CA VAL A 21 16.90 -19.19 -21.35
C VAL A 21 18.04 -20.21 -21.36
N VAL A 22 19.12 -19.86 -22.04
CA VAL A 22 20.41 -20.56 -22.01
C VAL A 22 21.10 -20.26 -20.69
N THR A 23 21.48 -21.32 -19.96
CA THR A 23 22.20 -21.26 -18.69
C THR A 23 23.66 -20.87 -18.89
N ALA A 24 24.14 -19.91 -18.10
CA ALA A 24 25.57 -19.60 -17.97
C ALA A 24 25.94 -19.58 -16.47
N THR A 25 26.90 -20.42 -16.09
CA THR A 25 27.44 -20.60 -14.74
C THR A 25 28.81 -19.95 -14.60
N VAL A 26 29.02 -19.06 -13.62
CA VAL A 26 30.35 -18.70 -13.07
C VAL A 26 30.19 -18.01 -11.69
N PRO A 27 31.23 -17.90 -10.82
CA PRO A 27 31.21 -18.50 -9.48
C PRO A 27 31.35 -17.49 -8.33
N GLU A 28 31.20 -18.04 -7.13
CA GLU A 28 31.30 -17.44 -5.80
C GLU A 28 32.56 -16.60 -5.54
N GLY A 29 32.36 -15.47 -4.85
CA GLY A 29 33.40 -14.73 -4.15
C GLY A 29 32.78 -14.02 -2.94
N GLY A 30 33.00 -14.57 -1.74
CA GLY A 30 32.48 -14.03 -0.49
C GLY A 30 33.31 -12.87 0.07
N PHE A 31 32.82 -12.20 1.12
CA PHE A 31 33.44 -12.08 2.45
C PHE A 31 32.50 -11.29 3.41
N ALA A 32 32.14 -11.95 4.51
CA ALA A 32 32.07 -11.53 5.93
C ALA A 32 32.19 -10.02 6.28
N THR A 33 31.54 -9.44 7.30
CA THR A 33 30.84 -9.94 8.51
C THR A 33 30.27 -8.74 9.28
N GLY A 34 29.16 -8.94 10.00
CA GLY A 34 28.72 -8.03 11.07
C GLY A 34 27.27 -8.27 11.48
N ARG A 35 26.98 -9.39 12.17
CA ARG A 35 25.65 -9.68 12.74
C ARG A 35 25.74 -9.71 14.27
N ASN A 36 24.99 -8.85 14.94
CA ASN A 36 24.59 -9.06 16.33
C ASN A 36 23.39 -10.02 16.33
N ARG A 37 23.49 -11.14 17.07
CA ARG A 37 22.39 -12.13 17.23
C ARG A 37 21.42 -11.68 18.32
N LEU A 38 20.13 -11.79 18.03
CA LEU A 38 19.02 -11.69 19.00
C LEU A 38 18.80 -13.05 19.68
N ALA A 39 18.50 -13.03 20.98
CA ALA A 39 18.24 -14.22 21.80
C ALA A 39 16.76 -14.65 21.72
N PRO A 40 16.44 -15.96 21.68
CA PRO A 40 15.07 -16.48 21.67
C PRO A 40 14.52 -16.81 23.08
N PRO A 41 13.21 -16.65 23.37
CA PRO A 41 12.62 -17.11 24.63
C PRO A 41 11.79 -18.41 24.54
N ALA A 42 11.91 -19.19 25.64
CA ALA A 42 11.10 -20.24 26.26
C ALA A 42 10.40 -21.34 25.41
N SER A 43 10.93 -22.58 25.51
CA SER A 43 10.20 -23.84 25.28
C SER A 43 10.08 -24.65 26.59
N ASP A 44 9.20 -25.66 26.59
CA ASP A 44 9.12 -26.68 27.64
C ASP A 44 10.50 -27.25 27.99
N ALA A 45 10.66 -27.52 29.28
CA ALA A 45 11.94 -27.55 29.96
C ALA A 45 12.93 -28.62 29.45
N ALA A 46 14.12 -28.17 29.10
CA ALA A 46 15.35 -28.91 28.74
C ALA A 46 15.34 -29.91 27.55
N SER A 47 14.20 -30.48 27.15
CA SER A 47 14.15 -31.52 26.10
C SER A 47 14.00 -30.90 24.70
N GLY A 48 14.90 -31.24 23.76
CA GLY A 48 14.89 -30.68 22.41
C GLY A 48 16.08 -31.13 21.56
N ARG A 49 16.08 -30.74 20.27
CA ARG A 49 17.21 -30.99 19.37
C ARG A 49 18.10 -29.77 19.31
N TYR A 50 19.40 -29.96 19.49
CA TYR A 50 20.43 -28.94 19.51
C TYR A 50 21.43 -29.19 18.38
N ILE A 51 22.04 -28.12 17.89
CA ILE A 51 23.23 -28.18 17.05
C ILE A 51 24.40 -27.72 17.91
N VAL A 52 25.45 -28.54 17.94
CA VAL A 52 26.68 -28.27 18.68
C VAL A 52 27.82 -28.17 17.67
N GLU A 53 28.45 -27.00 17.62
CA GLU A 53 29.65 -26.75 16.83
C GLU A 53 30.89 -27.09 17.65
N LEU A 54 31.82 -27.83 17.05
CA LEU A 54 33.04 -28.30 17.70
C LEU A 54 34.24 -27.46 17.27
N GLU A 55 35.15 -27.21 18.22
CA GLU A 55 36.41 -26.52 17.95
C GLU A 55 37.31 -27.33 17.00
N LYS A 56 38.20 -26.64 16.28
CA LYS A 56 39.17 -27.30 15.39
C LYS A 56 40.30 -27.91 16.22
N SER A 57 40.48 -29.25 16.14
CA SER A 57 41.66 -29.94 16.68
C SER A 57 42.93 -29.44 16.00
N THR A 58 43.83 -28.79 16.75
CA THR A 58 45.15 -28.37 16.27
C THR A 58 46.18 -29.44 16.65
N GLY A 59 46.20 -30.54 15.91
CA GLY A 59 47.16 -31.64 16.12
C GLY A 59 47.32 -32.58 14.92
N PRO A 60 48.39 -33.39 14.86
CA PRO A 60 48.78 -34.15 13.65
C PRO A 60 47.82 -35.29 13.26
N ASN A 61 46.83 -35.63 14.10
CA ASN A 61 45.92 -36.78 13.91
C ASN A 61 44.44 -36.40 13.68
N ALA A 62 44.16 -35.17 13.23
CA ALA A 62 42.82 -34.60 13.12
C ALA A 62 41.81 -35.33 12.19
N ARG A 63 42.21 -36.35 11.41
CA ARG A 63 41.30 -37.10 10.51
C ARG A 63 40.75 -38.40 11.09
N HIS A 64 41.32 -38.93 12.18
CA HIS A 64 40.85 -40.17 12.82
C HIS A 64 40.09 -39.94 14.14
N GLU A 65 40.03 -38.70 14.64
CA GLU A 65 39.33 -38.33 15.89
C GLU A 65 37.81 -38.07 15.71
N ASP A 66 37.32 -37.88 14.47
CA ASP A 66 36.04 -37.19 14.25
C ASP A 66 34.78 -37.96 14.65
N SER A 67 34.70 -39.30 14.49
CA SER A 67 33.55 -40.05 15.01
C SER A 67 33.59 -40.19 16.54
N SER A 68 34.78 -40.14 17.14
CA SER A 68 34.95 -40.25 18.59
C SER A 68 34.59 -38.97 19.34
N ALA A 69 34.62 -37.82 18.67
CA ALA A 69 34.24 -36.53 19.23
C ALA A 69 32.72 -36.42 19.45
N ALA A 70 31.91 -36.94 18.53
CA ALA A 70 30.45 -36.94 18.63
C ALA A 70 29.96 -37.84 19.79
N ASP A 71 30.54 -39.04 19.91
CA ASP A 71 30.23 -39.98 20.99
C ASP A 71 30.76 -39.47 22.36
N SER A 72 31.94 -38.83 22.37
CA SER A 72 32.48 -38.17 23.56
C SER A 72 31.61 -37.00 24.02
N LEU A 73 31.08 -36.21 23.09
CA LEU A 73 30.17 -35.11 23.39
C LEU A 73 28.86 -35.63 24.02
N VAL A 74 28.27 -36.70 23.48
CA VAL A 74 27.08 -37.33 24.10
C VAL A 74 27.38 -37.86 25.49
N GLY A 75 28.55 -38.44 25.73
CA GLY A 75 28.99 -38.86 27.06
C GLY A 75 29.13 -37.68 28.04
N GLN A 76 29.61 -36.53 27.56
CA GLN A 76 29.78 -35.33 28.37
C GLN A 76 28.46 -34.61 28.64
N ILE A 77 27.56 -34.51 27.65
CA ILE A 77 26.19 -34.02 27.86
C ILE A 77 25.44 -34.94 28.83
N SER A 78 25.66 -36.26 28.73
CA SER A 78 25.09 -37.21 29.69
C SER A 78 25.60 -37.03 31.12
N SER A 79 26.86 -36.60 31.28
CA SER A 79 27.44 -36.30 32.59
C SER A 79 26.87 -35.04 33.26
N LEU A 80 26.22 -34.16 32.48
CA LEU A 80 25.50 -32.99 32.97
C LEU A 80 24.07 -33.33 33.47
N GLY A 81 23.66 -34.60 33.34
CA GLY A 81 22.37 -35.10 33.84
C GLY A 81 21.28 -35.24 32.76
N TYR A 82 21.65 -35.11 31.49
CA TYR A 82 20.74 -35.24 30.35
C TYR A 82 20.86 -36.61 29.69
N GLU A 83 19.84 -37.08 28.97
CA GLU A 83 20.00 -38.16 28.00
C GLU A 83 20.26 -37.51 26.65
N ALA A 84 21.38 -37.85 26.02
CA ALA A 84 21.77 -37.28 24.73
C ALA A 84 21.94 -38.36 23.68
N THR A 85 21.52 -38.09 22.45
CA THR A 85 21.78 -38.99 21.31
C THR A 85 22.16 -38.19 20.07
N VAL A 86 23.26 -38.55 19.41
CA VAL A 86 23.62 -37.97 18.11
C VAL A 86 22.58 -38.38 17.08
N LYS A 87 22.05 -37.42 16.32
CA LYS A 87 21.09 -37.65 15.23
C LYS A 87 21.71 -37.46 13.85
N GLU A 88 22.55 -36.46 13.72
CA GLU A 88 23.20 -36.10 12.46
C GLU A 88 24.63 -35.63 12.77
N ASP A 89 25.62 -36.10 12.00
CA ASP A 89 27.00 -35.62 12.06
C ASP A 89 27.32 -34.84 10.78
N PHE A 90 27.50 -33.52 10.93
CA PHE A 90 27.74 -32.60 9.82
C PHE A 90 29.23 -32.44 9.49
N THR A 91 30.11 -33.05 10.28
CA THR A 91 31.58 -32.91 10.17
C THR A 91 32.11 -33.43 8.82
N ALA A 92 31.37 -34.35 8.18
CA ALA A 92 31.72 -34.90 6.87
C ALA A 92 31.17 -34.08 5.67
N ILE A 93 30.29 -33.12 5.89
CA ILE A 93 29.48 -32.48 4.83
C ILE A 93 30.12 -31.18 4.32
N SER A 94 30.91 -30.47 5.13
CA SER A 94 31.72 -29.33 4.66
C SER A 94 33.02 -29.17 5.45
N GLY A 95 34.12 -28.78 4.79
CA GLY A 95 35.39 -28.47 5.47
C GLY A 95 35.39 -27.17 6.29
N ARG A 96 34.23 -26.51 6.43
CA ARG A 96 34.09 -25.21 7.11
C ARG A 96 33.29 -25.29 8.41
N PHE A 97 32.30 -26.20 8.50
CA PHE A 97 31.47 -26.40 9.69
C PHE A 97 31.72 -27.80 10.26
N ARG A 98 32.14 -27.88 11.54
CA ARG A 98 32.29 -29.13 12.29
C ARG A 98 31.25 -29.15 13.38
N GLY A 99 30.23 -29.96 13.25
CA GLY A 99 29.16 -29.96 14.24
C GLY A 99 28.29 -31.18 14.14
N VAL A 100 27.58 -31.44 15.23
CA VAL A 100 26.67 -32.57 15.37
C VAL A 100 25.31 -32.07 15.83
N SER A 101 24.25 -32.71 15.36
CA SER A 101 22.92 -32.53 15.93
C SER A 101 22.72 -33.55 17.04
N VAL A 102 22.42 -33.08 18.24
CA VAL A 102 22.17 -33.91 19.41
C VAL A 102 20.73 -33.71 19.85
N GLU A 103 20.00 -34.80 20.03
CA GLU A 103 18.69 -34.76 20.69
C GLU A 103 18.91 -35.00 22.18
N ILE A 104 18.36 -34.09 22.99
CA ILE A 104 18.48 -34.12 24.45
C ILE A 104 17.08 -34.36 25.03
N THR A 105 16.98 -35.34 25.91
CA THR A 105 15.80 -35.62 26.74
C THR A 105 16.18 -35.50 28.20
N ASN A 106 15.35 -34.81 28.98
CA ASN A 106 15.60 -34.64 30.40
C ASN A 106 15.36 -35.98 31.14
N VAL A 107 16.32 -36.41 31.95
CA VAL A 107 16.18 -37.63 32.77
C VAL A 107 15.76 -37.18 34.16
N ASP A 108 14.58 -37.60 34.63
CA ASP A 108 14.11 -37.37 36.00
C ASP A 108 15.02 -38.12 37.00
N ASN A 109 16.22 -37.60 37.25
CA ASN A 109 17.23 -38.21 38.10
C ASN A 109 17.17 -37.65 39.52
N GLY A 110 16.00 -37.69 40.16
CA GLY A 110 15.80 -37.60 41.63
C GLY A 110 16.38 -36.40 42.41
N ASN A 111 17.15 -35.53 41.77
CA ASN A 111 17.68 -34.29 42.29
C ASN A 111 16.79 -33.19 41.73
N ASN A 112 16.04 -32.57 42.63
CA ASN A 112 15.10 -31.50 42.36
C ASN A 112 15.81 -30.29 41.69
N LYS A 113 15.96 -30.33 40.37
CA LYS A 113 16.22 -29.17 39.50
C LYS A 113 14.97 -28.81 38.68
N ASN A 114 13.79 -29.21 39.16
CA ASN A 114 12.52 -28.67 38.68
C ASN A 114 12.31 -27.27 39.27
N SER A 115 13.07 -26.28 38.80
CA SER A 115 12.57 -24.90 38.82
C SER A 115 11.77 -24.72 37.55
N ALA A 116 10.46 -24.49 37.70
CA ALA A 116 9.58 -24.00 36.64
C ALA A 116 9.96 -22.55 36.28
N ASP A 117 11.19 -22.35 35.82
CA ASP A 117 11.75 -21.07 35.40
C ASP A 117 11.90 -21.10 33.88
N SER A 118 11.43 -20.06 33.22
CA SER A 118 11.18 -19.97 31.77
C SER A 118 12.44 -19.89 30.89
N ASP A 119 13.63 -20.22 31.41
CA ASP A 119 14.93 -20.03 30.76
C ASP A 119 15.80 -21.30 30.66
N SER A 120 15.20 -22.49 30.83
CA SER A 120 15.98 -23.74 30.86
C SER A 120 16.68 -24.11 29.55
N SER A 121 16.23 -23.60 28.38
CA SER A 121 16.94 -23.80 27.11
C SER A 121 18.21 -22.96 27.01
N GLY A 122 18.22 -21.76 27.59
CA GLY A 122 19.43 -20.93 27.74
C GLY A 122 20.44 -21.63 28.65
N VAL A 123 19.96 -22.17 29.78
CA VAL A 123 20.77 -22.97 30.71
C VAL A 123 21.38 -24.21 30.05
N VAL A 124 20.59 -25.00 29.30
CA VAL A 124 21.11 -26.18 28.58
C VAL A 124 22.14 -25.78 27.52
N VAL A 125 21.89 -24.69 26.79
CA VAL A 125 22.85 -24.17 25.79
C VAL A 125 24.14 -23.71 26.45
N ASP A 126 24.08 -23.00 27.57
CA ASP A 126 25.25 -22.53 28.32
C ASP A 126 26.03 -23.70 28.95
N GLU A 127 25.32 -24.71 29.46
CA GLU A 127 25.95 -25.94 29.98
C GLU A 127 26.62 -26.75 28.85
N ILE A 128 26.01 -26.86 27.67
CA ILE A 128 26.64 -27.49 26.49
C ILE A 128 27.86 -26.69 26.03
N LYS A 129 27.79 -25.36 26.02
CA LYS A 129 28.93 -24.47 25.68
C LYS A 129 30.07 -24.57 26.67
N SER A 130 29.79 -24.93 27.92
CA SER A 130 30.83 -25.13 28.94
C SER A 130 31.66 -26.40 28.71
N ILE A 131 31.22 -27.30 27.83
CA ILE A 131 31.94 -28.54 27.50
C ILE A 131 33.22 -28.20 26.72
N PRO A 132 34.41 -28.66 27.18
CA PRO A 132 35.66 -28.41 26.48
C PRO A 132 35.65 -28.93 25.05
N GLY A 133 35.99 -28.07 24.09
CA GLY A 133 36.00 -28.40 22.66
C GLY A 133 34.68 -28.10 21.93
N VAL A 134 33.68 -27.52 22.61
CA VAL A 134 32.49 -26.93 21.97
C VAL A 134 32.76 -25.46 21.66
N ALA A 135 32.65 -25.09 20.38
CA ALA A 135 32.84 -23.72 19.91
C ALA A 135 31.58 -22.86 20.09
N ASP A 136 30.41 -23.42 19.80
CA ASP A 136 29.11 -22.79 19.99
C ASP A 136 28.01 -23.87 20.02
N ALA A 137 26.83 -23.53 20.55
CA ALA A 137 25.67 -24.42 20.55
C ALA A 137 24.38 -23.61 20.47
N TRP A 138 23.38 -24.14 19.77
CA TRP A 138 22.07 -23.51 19.63
C TRP A 138 20.95 -24.52 19.40
N PRO A 139 19.71 -24.23 19.79
CA PRO A 139 18.57 -25.10 19.51
C PRO A 139 18.28 -25.16 18.00
N ARG A 140 17.98 -26.36 17.49
CA ARG A 140 17.46 -26.56 16.12
C ARG A 140 15.96 -26.25 16.13
N TRP A 141 15.62 -25.01 15.78
CA TRP A 141 14.25 -24.50 15.79
C TRP A 141 13.40 -25.10 14.65
N ASN A 142 12.30 -25.78 14.97
CA ASN A 142 11.44 -26.47 14.01
C ASN A 142 9.95 -26.34 14.40
N PRO A 143 9.39 -25.12 14.45
CA PRO A 143 8.04 -24.88 14.94
C PRO A 143 7.02 -25.63 14.07
N HIS A 144 5.99 -26.16 14.72
CA HIS A 144 4.84 -26.70 14.02
C HIS A 144 4.13 -25.58 13.26
N ILE A 145 3.80 -25.86 11.99
CA ILE A 145 2.98 -24.98 11.17
C ILE A 145 1.52 -25.39 11.33
N ALA A 146 0.69 -24.50 11.84
CA ALA A 146 -0.76 -24.61 11.78
C ALA A 146 -1.24 -24.02 10.44
N LEU A 147 -1.86 -24.84 9.59
CA LEU A 147 -2.58 -24.34 8.42
C LEU A 147 -3.91 -23.74 8.88
N ASP A 148 -4.09 -22.45 8.68
CA ASP A 148 -5.29 -21.74 9.11
C ASP A 148 -6.40 -21.81 8.07
N ALA A 149 -7.66 -21.90 8.54
CA ALA A 149 -8.83 -21.89 7.67
C ALA A 149 -9.29 -20.46 7.30
N GLY A 150 -8.86 -19.46 8.08
CA GLY A 150 -9.06 -18.04 7.82
C GLY A 150 -7.99 -17.46 6.90
N ASP A 151 -7.91 -16.13 6.88
CA ASP A 151 -6.89 -15.39 6.17
C ASP A 151 -6.14 -14.45 7.11
N SER A 152 -5.08 -13.81 6.62
CA SER A 152 -4.27 -12.91 7.44
C SER A 152 -5.07 -11.76 8.06
N CYS A 153 -6.21 -11.36 7.48
CA CYS A 153 -7.05 -10.30 8.03
C CYS A 153 -7.87 -10.78 9.24
N ASN A 154 -8.19 -12.07 9.27
CA ASN A 154 -8.99 -12.73 10.30
C ASN A 154 -8.49 -14.17 10.49
N ILE A 155 -7.39 -14.33 11.22
CA ILE A 155 -6.84 -15.63 11.60
C ILE A 155 -7.88 -16.35 12.48
N ALA A 156 -8.27 -17.56 12.09
CA ALA A 156 -9.33 -18.32 12.75
C ALA A 156 -8.81 -19.17 13.93
N GLY A 157 -7.57 -19.63 13.83
CA GLY A 157 -6.90 -20.44 14.85
C GLY A 157 -6.22 -19.62 15.94
N SER A 158 -5.66 -20.34 16.91
CA SER A 158 -4.81 -19.78 17.98
C SER A 158 -3.51 -20.56 18.09
N GLY A 159 -2.42 -19.88 18.40
CA GLY A 159 -1.09 -20.46 18.55
C GLY A 159 -0.37 -20.01 19.82
N SER A 160 0.95 -20.20 19.82
CA SER A 160 1.87 -19.71 20.84
C SER A 160 3.04 -19.00 20.14
N GLY A 161 3.84 -18.24 20.90
CA GLY A 161 5.05 -17.59 20.38
C GLY A 161 6.08 -18.57 19.79
N THR A 162 5.85 -19.87 19.97
CA THR A 162 6.67 -20.97 19.44
C THR A 162 6.06 -21.68 18.23
N THR A 163 4.87 -21.31 17.77
CA THR A 163 4.23 -21.92 16.58
C THR A 163 4.16 -20.94 15.41
N ALA A 164 4.13 -21.52 14.21
CA ALA A 164 3.93 -20.79 12.97
C ALA A 164 2.50 -20.98 12.46
N VAL A 165 1.91 -19.92 11.92
CA VAL A 165 0.69 -20.02 11.13
C VAL A 165 1.03 -19.94 9.65
N LEU A 166 0.45 -20.82 8.85
CA LEU A 166 0.39 -20.71 7.40
C LEU A 166 -1.04 -20.36 7.03
N ALA A 167 -1.28 -19.14 6.57
CA ALA A 167 -2.62 -18.65 6.26
C ALA A 167 -2.68 -18.06 4.85
N LYS A 168 -3.88 -18.05 4.28
CA LYS A 168 -4.14 -17.28 3.06
C LYS A 168 -3.85 -15.82 3.36
N ARG A 169 -3.14 -15.12 2.50
CA ARG A 169 -3.03 -13.66 2.65
C ARG A 169 -4.38 -13.03 2.30
N GLY A 170 -4.96 -12.27 3.22
CA GLY A 170 -6.21 -11.54 3.00
C GLY A 170 -5.99 -10.20 2.26
N VAL A 171 -7.08 -9.56 1.82
CA VAL A 171 -7.06 -8.21 1.21
C VAL A 171 -7.39 -7.17 2.27
N CYS A 172 -6.43 -6.84 3.12
CA CYS A 172 -6.50 -5.80 4.14
C CYS A 172 -5.15 -5.09 4.27
N ASP A 173 -5.10 -4.05 5.10
CA ASP A 173 -3.84 -3.39 5.40
C ASP A 173 -2.87 -4.35 6.12
N LEU A 174 -1.58 -4.12 5.92
CA LEU A 174 -0.53 -4.99 6.44
C LEU A 174 -0.49 -4.99 7.97
N PHE A 175 -0.86 -3.87 8.62
CA PHE A 175 -0.93 -3.75 10.07
C PHE A 175 -2.06 -4.59 10.65
N GLN A 176 -3.22 -4.65 9.98
CA GLN A 176 -4.30 -5.57 10.35
C GLN A 176 -3.83 -7.02 10.23
N SER A 177 -3.12 -7.36 9.14
CA SER A 177 -2.58 -8.73 8.96
C SER A 177 -1.60 -9.11 10.07
N PHE A 178 -0.72 -8.18 10.43
CA PHE A 178 0.20 -8.31 11.54
C PHE A 178 -0.54 -8.53 12.86
N ARG A 179 -1.45 -7.62 13.21
CA ARG A 179 -2.19 -7.63 14.47
C ARG A 179 -3.06 -8.87 14.61
N SER A 180 -3.72 -9.31 13.54
CA SER A 180 -4.52 -10.54 13.59
C SER A 180 -3.65 -11.76 13.90
N THR A 181 -2.45 -11.84 13.33
CA THR A 181 -1.51 -12.94 13.54
C THR A 181 -0.95 -12.93 14.96
N ALA A 182 -0.49 -11.74 15.41
CA ALA A 182 0.05 -11.55 16.74
C ALA A 182 -0.99 -11.79 17.85
N ASN A 183 -2.22 -11.29 17.68
CA ASN A 183 -3.32 -11.47 18.64
C ASN A 183 -3.82 -12.92 18.71
N ALA A 184 -3.69 -13.68 17.62
CA ALA A 184 -3.92 -15.12 17.61
C ALA A 184 -2.84 -15.90 18.38
N GLY A 185 -1.78 -15.23 18.84
CA GLY A 185 -0.74 -15.79 19.70
C GLY A 185 0.42 -16.43 18.95
N PHE A 186 0.43 -16.43 17.61
CA PHE A 186 1.50 -17.04 16.82
C PHE A 186 2.80 -16.24 16.86
N GLY A 187 3.92 -16.94 16.96
CA GLY A 187 5.25 -16.32 16.87
C GLY A 187 5.73 -16.07 15.43
N TYR A 188 5.13 -16.75 14.45
CA TYR A 188 5.58 -16.74 13.06
C TYR A 188 4.37 -16.76 12.12
N GLY A 189 4.36 -15.86 11.13
CA GLY A 189 3.30 -15.80 10.12
C GLY A 189 3.85 -16.03 8.71
N ILE A 190 3.43 -17.11 8.05
CA ILE A 190 3.71 -17.35 6.63
C ILE A 190 2.41 -17.16 5.85
N LEU A 191 2.36 -16.15 5.00
CA LEU A 191 1.16 -15.78 4.27
C LEU A 191 1.30 -16.19 2.80
N PHE A 192 0.50 -17.14 2.32
CA PHE A 192 0.51 -17.48 0.90
C PHE A 192 -0.40 -16.52 0.12
N ASP A 193 0.18 -15.85 -0.87
CA ASP A 193 -0.45 -14.75 -1.58
C ASP A 193 -1.35 -15.25 -2.71
N SER A 194 -2.54 -15.74 -2.34
CA SER A 194 -3.56 -16.17 -3.30
C SER A 194 -4.16 -15.03 -4.12
N TYR A 195 -4.00 -13.78 -3.67
CA TYR A 195 -4.47 -12.59 -4.39
C TYR A 195 -3.32 -11.92 -5.16
N ASN A 196 -2.09 -12.42 -5.05
CA ASN A 196 -0.92 -11.87 -5.74
C ASN A 196 -0.76 -10.34 -5.55
N GLN A 197 -0.90 -9.90 -4.31
CA GLN A 197 -0.82 -8.52 -3.86
C GLN A 197 0.63 -8.00 -3.79
N GLY A 198 1.63 -8.88 -3.96
CA GLY A 198 3.06 -8.55 -4.02
C GLY A 198 3.71 -8.43 -2.65
N ALA A 199 5.04 -8.52 -2.58
CA ALA A 199 5.75 -8.53 -1.30
C ALA A 199 5.91 -7.10 -0.73
N TYR A 200 5.80 -6.99 0.60
CA TYR A 200 6.24 -5.83 1.38
C TYR A 200 7.36 -6.29 2.33
N TYR A 201 8.42 -5.50 2.39
CA TYR A 201 9.48 -5.69 3.37
C TYR A 201 9.18 -4.81 4.58
N PHE A 202 9.13 -5.40 5.77
CA PHE A 202 9.04 -4.67 7.03
C PHE A 202 10.40 -4.79 7.72
N ASP A 203 11.10 -3.67 7.85
CA ASP A 203 12.41 -3.66 8.51
C ASP A 203 12.29 -3.81 10.04
N ASP A 204 11.11 -3.53 10.63
CA ASP A 204 10.94 -3.50 12.09
C ASP A 204 9.60 -4.10 12.57
N LEU A 205 9.49 -5.44 12.49
CA LEU A 205 8.36 -6.18 13.08
C LEU A 205 8.37 -6.14 14.61
N ALA A 206 9.57 -6.06 15.21
CA ALA A 206 9.78 -6.11 16.65
C ALA A 206 9.22 -4.86 17.36
N ALA A 207 9.23 -3.69 16.71
CA ALA A 207 8.59 -2.49 17.25
C ALA A 207 7.05 -2.62 17.39
N SER A 208 6.43 -3.61 16.75
CA SER A 208 4.97 -3.73 16.66
C SER A 208 4.37 -4.88 17.49
N SER A 209 5.17 -5.87 17.93
CA SER A 209 4.73 -6.96 18.81
C SER A 209 5.92 -7.68 19.47
N ASP A 210 5.77 -8.03 20.73
CA ASP A 210 6.71 -8.88 21.47
C ASP A 210 6.57 -10.38 21.12
N THR A 211 5.44 -10.78 20.53
CA THR A 211 5.13 -12.20 20.25
C THR A 211 5.53 -12.61 18.83
N LEU A 212 5.30 -11.74 17.83
CA LEU A 212 5.46 -12.07 16.41
C LEU A 212 6.89 -11.75 15.94
N GLN A 213 7.71 -12.79 15.82
CA GLN A 213 9.14 -12.70 15.54
C GLN A 213 9.43 -12.57 14.05
N LEU A 214 8.60 -13.18 13.19
CA LEU A 214 8.77 -13.14 11.75
C LEU A 214 7.43 -13.19 11.03
N MET A 215 7.33 -12.40 9.97
CA MET A 215 6.29 -12.52 8.96
C MET A 215 6.92 -12.63 7.58
N ALA A 216 6.43 -13.56 6.77
CA ALA A 216 6.86 -13.73 5.39
C ALA A 216 5.65 -13.94 4.47
N VAL A 217 5.81 -13.55 3.21
CA VAL A 217 4.85 -13.83 2.14
C VAL A 217 5.45 -14.86 1.20
N THR A 218 4.65 -15.83 0.77
CA THR A 218 5.03 -16.88 -0.19
C THR A 218 4.00 -17.01 -1.31
N THR A 219 4.28 -17.83 -2.32
CA THR A 219 3.39 -18.04 -3.47
C THR A 219 2.13 -18.83 -3.07
N ALA A 220 1.04 -18.61 -3.80
CA ALA A 220 -0.22 -19.32 -3.62
C ALA A 220 -0.07 -20.86 -3.65
N SER A 221 0.83 -21.37 -4.49
CA SER A 221 1.12 -22.80 -4.64
C SER A 221 1.58 -23.49 -3.35
N VAL A 222 2.20 -22.75 -2.42
CA VAL A 222 2.58 -23.31 -1.10
C VAL A 222 1.34 -23.61 -0.27
N GLY A 223 0.30 -22.80 -0.36
CA GLY A 223 -0.98 -23.04 0.31
C GLY A 223 -1.68 -24.31 -0.19
N GLU A 224 -1.73 -24.48 -1.52
CA GLU A 224 -2.28 -25.68 -2.16
C GLU A 224 -1.51 -26.95 -1.76
N TRP A 225 -0.18 -26.88 -1.83
CA TRP A 225 0.70 -27.97 -1.39
C TRP A 225 0.48 -28.32 0.09
N ALA A 226 0.43 -27.32 0.96
CA ALA A 226 0.25 -27.49 2.39
C ALA A 226 -1.12 -28.12 2.72
N SER A 227 -2.19 -27.64 2.08
CA SER A 227 -3.52 -28.24 2.23
C SER A 227 -3.51 -29.72 1.83
N ALA A 228 -2.83 -30.07 0.73
CA ALA A 228 -2.71 -31.46 0.30
C ALA A 228 -1.89 -32.34 1.26
N GLN A 229 -0.88 -31.78 1.94
CA GLN A 229 -0.11 -32.52 2.95
C GLN A 229 -0.90 -32.71 4.25
N VAL A 230 -1.57 -31.66 4.74
CA VAL A 230 -2.39 -31.70 5.94
C VAL A 230 -3.56 -32.67 5.76
N ALA A 231 -4.20 -32.70 4.59
CA ALA A 231 -5.25 -33.67 4.26
C ALA A 231 -4.78 -35.14 4.31
N LYS A 232 -3.47 -35.38 4.21
CA LYS A 232 -2.83 -36.71 4.37
C LYS A 232 -2.31 -36.96 5.79
N ASN A 233 -2.63 -36.07 6.74
CA ASN A 233 -2.13 -36.08 8.12
C ASN A 233 -0.60 -35.96 8.23
N TYR A 234 0.05 -35.30 7.27
CA TYR A 234 1.48 -35.01 7.39
C TYR A 234 1.69 -33.73 8.20
N PRO A 235 2.56 -33.76 9.23
CA PRO A 235 2.91 -32.56 9.98
C PRO A 235 3.77 -31.64 9.10
N LEU A 236 3.49 -30.34 9.19
CA LEU A 236 4.26 -29.30 8.54
C LEU A 236 5.17 -28.62 9.56
N HIS A 237 6.42 -28.39 9.17
CA HIS A 237 7.41 -27.72 10.00
C HIS A 237 8.10 -26.62 9.22
N LEU A 238 8.36 -25.48 9.88
CA LEU A 238 9.09 -24.36 9.29
C LEU A 238 10.58 -24.49 9.62
N LYS A 239 11.43 -24.40 8.59
CA LYS A 239 12.88 -24.25 8.76
C LYS A 239 13.31 -22.89 8.27
N ILE A 240 13.89 -22.08 9.15
CA ILE A 240 14.42 -20.75 8.82
C ILE A 240 15.94 -20.83 8.77
N GLU A 241 16.49 -20.67 7.57
CA GLU A 241 17.93 -20.70 7.34
C GLU A 241 18.46 -19.26 7.36
N SER A 242 19.20 -18.90 8.39
CA SER A 242 19.71 -17.52 8.56
C SER A 242 20.77 -17.11 7.53
N ASP A 243 21.38 -18.08 6.85
CA ASP A 243 22.44 -17.92 5.85
C ASP A 243 21.97 -18.23 4.42
N ALA A 244 20.65 -18.45 4.22
CA ALA A 244 20.08 -18.63 2.90
C ALA A 244 20.45 -17.45 1.98
N GLN A 245 21.10 -17.77 0.86
CA GLN A 245 21.39 -16.79 -0.16
C GLN A 245 20.10 -16.44 -0.91
N PRO A 246 19.82 -15.16 -1.18
CA PRO A 246 18.70 -14.78 -2.04
C PRO A 246 18.85 -15.48 -3.40
N ALA A 247 17.84 -16.23 -3.80
CA ALA A 247 17.79 -16.86 -5.11
C ALA A 247 16.67 -16.22 -5.93
N ALA A 248 17.01 -15.77 -7.14
CA ALA A 248 16.00 -15.39 -8.12
C ALA A 248 15.42 -16.68 -8.73
N PHE A 249 14.11 -16.84 -8.66
CA PHE A 249 13.39 -17.92 -9.35
C PHE A 249 12.32 -17.31 -10.23
N ALA A 250 12.04 -17.96 -11.37
CA ALA A 250 10.87 -17.62 -12.15
C ALA A 250 9.63 -17.96 -11.31
N ALA A 251 8.91 -16.93 -10.89
CA ALA A 251 7.63 -17.06 -10.22
C ALA A 251 6.54 -16.68 -11.22
N GLU A 252 5.51 -17.52 -11.35
CA GLU A 252 4.28 -17.07 -11.98
C GLU A 252 3.62 -16.05 -11.06
N VAL A 253 3.38 -14.87 -11.60
CA VAL A 253 2.71 -13.76 -10.93
C VAL A 253 1.36 -13.63 -11.64
N PRO A 254 0.26 -14.22 -11.13
CA PRO A 254 -1.04 -14.22 -11.81
C PRO A 254 -1.57 -12.83 -12.22
N SER A 255 -1.18 -11.78 -11.49
CA SER A 255 -1.50 -10.38 -11.79
C SER A 255 -0.44 -9.68 -12.66
N ALA A 256 0.51 -10.40 -13.24
CA ALA A 256 1.48 -9.85 -14.17
C ALA A 256 0.77 -9.20 -15.37
N GLY A 257 1.24 -8.01 -15.75
CA GLY A 257 0.59 -7.22 -16.79
C GLY A 257 -0.78 -6.66 -16.41
N GLN A 258 -1.15 -6.69 -15.12
CA GLN A 258 -2.38 -6.07 -14.59
C GLN A 258 -2.04 -4.86 -13.72
N ILE A 259 -3.02 -3.99 -13.50
CA ILE A 259 -2.86 -2.85 -12.59
C ILE A 259 -2.87 -3.33 -11.14
N SER A 260 -1.90 -2.86 -10.34
CA SER A 260 -1.81 -3.19 -8.92
C SER A 260 -3.00 -2.67 -8.12
N SER A 261 -3.48 -3.48 -7.17
CA SER A 261 -4.66 -3.15 -6.35
C SER A 261 -4.48 -1.89 -5.50
N PHE A 262 -3.26 -1.63 -5.03
CA PHE A 262 -2.91 -0.49 -4.19
C PHE A 262 -2.77 0.83 -4.96
N THR A 263 -2.83 0.83 -6.30
CA THR A 263 -2.64 2.08 -7.06
C THR A 263 -3.68 3.11 -6.65
N SER A 264 -3.29 4.37 -6.51
CA SER A 264 -4.24 5.46 -6.33
C SER A 264 -5.03 5.65 -7.61
N TRP A 265 -6.33 5.90 -7.47
CA TRP A 265 -7.23 6.19 -8.58
C TRP A 265 -7.44 7.69 -8.67
N GLY A 266 -7.52 8.19 -9.89
CA GLY A 266 -8.08 9.51 -10.15
C GLY A 266 -9.61 9.51 -10.17
N PRO A 267 -10.22 10.59 -10.71
CA PRO A 267 -9.56 11.78 -11.22
C PRO A 267 -8.94 12.59 -10.09
N THR A 268 -8.30 13.73 -10.40
CA THR A 268 -8.07 14.75 -9.36
C THR A 268 -9.41 15.21 -8.78
N TYR A 269 -9.40 15.89 -7.63
CA TYR A 269 -10.64 16.39 -7.02
C TYR A 269 -11.39 17.37 -7.94
N GLU A 270 -10.70 18.12 -8.81
CA GLU A 270 -11.27 18.97 -9.87
C GLU A 270 -11.45 18.24 -11.22
N ASN A 271 -11.66 16.93 -11.19
CA ASN A 271 -11.97 16.11 -12.37
C ASN A 271 -10.88 16.10 -13.46
N GLY A 272 -9.65 16.45 -13.08
CA GLY A 272 -8.46 16.37 -13.92
C GLY A 272 -8.07 14.93 -14.21
N PHE A 273 -7.55 14.69 -15.42
CA PHE A 273 -7.10 13.37 -15.85
C PHE A 273 -5.91 12.89 -14.99
N SER A 274 -6.12 11.83 -14.21
CA SER A 274 -5.11 11.23 -13.35
C SER A 274 -5.42 9.74 -13.10
N PRO A 275 -4.39 8.88 -12.91
CA PRO A 275 -2.97 9.14 -13.18
C PRO A 275 -2.72 9.35 -14.68
N ILE A 276 -1.53 9.81 -15.08
CA ILE A 276 -1.21 10.08 -16.49
C ILE A 276 -0.84 8.79 -17.24
N VAL A 277 -0.02 7.93 -16.64
CA VAL A 277 0.50 6.69 -17.24
C VAL A 277 0.77 5.65 -16.14
N SER A 278 0.83 4.38 -16.52
CA SER A 278 1.23 3.26 -15.64
C SER A 278 2.61 2.71 -16.04
N ALA A 279 3.35 2.20 -15.06
CA ALA A 279 4.62 1.52 -15.25
C ALA A 279 4.77 0.36 -14.25
N PRO A 280 5.73 -0.56 -14.47
CA PRO A 280 5.99 -1.63 -13.52
C PRO A 280 6.33 -1.07 -12.13
N GLY A 281 5.52 -1.44 -11.13
CA GLY A 281 5.70 -1.01 -9.74
C GLY A 281 5.35 -2.06 -8.70
N GLY A 282 4.80 -3.21 -9.09
CA GLY A 282 4.57 -4.35 -8.19
C GLY A 282 5.69 -5.37 -8.31
N VAL A 283 6.11 -5.95 -7.17
CA VAL A 283 7.14 -7.01 -7.09
C VAL A 283 8.44 -6.61 -7.79
N VAL A 284 8.89 -5.38 -7.55
CA VAL A 284 10.11 -4.83 -8.14
C VAL A 284 11.31 -5.25 -7.31
N TYR A 285 12.29 -5.89 -7.96
CA TYR A 285 13.59 -6.23 -7.37
C TYR A 285 14.58 -5.09 -7.57
N GLY A 286 15.22 -4.62 -6.51
CA GLY A 286 16.14 -3.49 -6.60
C GLY A 286 17.05 -3.30 -5.38
N ALA A 287 17.83 -2.22 -5.44
CA ALA A 287 18.76 -1.81 -4.39
C ALA A 287 18.02 -1.42 -3.10
N PHE A 288 18.60 -1.83 -1.97
CA PHE A 288 18.11 -1.56 -0.63
C PHE A 288 19.28 -1.12 0.28
N PRO A 289 19.05 -0.39 1.39
CA PRO A 289 20.13 0.08 2.25
C PRO A 289 21.13 -1.01 2.67
N ASP A 290 22.36 -0.58 2.95
CA ASP A 290 23.48 -1.44 3.38
C ASP A 290 23.95 -2.46 2.34
N GLY A 291 23.83 -2.11 1.06
CA GLY A 291 24.25 -2.97 -0.06
C GLY A 291 23.34 -4.18 -0.26
N ARG A 292 22.14 -4.17 0.34
CA ARG A 292 21.16 -5.24 0.23
C ARG A 292 20.38 -5.12 -1.09
N LEU A 293 19.73 -6.22 -1.45
CA LEU A 293 18.73 -6.27 -2.51
C LEU A 293 17.42 -6.73 -1.90
N ALA A 294 16.32 -6.13 -2.35
CA ALA A 294 14.99 -6.43 -1.84
C ALA A 294 13.96 -6.43 -2.97
N VAL A 295 12.85 -7.13 -2.71
CA VAL A 295 11.64 -7.06 -3.54
C VAL A 295 10.62 -6.23 -2.78
N SER A 296 10.06 -5.22 -3.44
CA SER A 296 9.02 -4.37 -2.86
C SER A 296 8.03 -3.91 -3.93
N SER A 297 6.89 -3.38 -3.49
CA SER A 297 5.78 -2.97 -4.34
C SER A 297 5.32 -1.56 -3.99
N GLY A 298 4.95 -0.78 -5.01
CA GLY A 298 4.42 0.57 -4.84
C GLY A 298 4.51 1.40 -6.11
N THR A 299 3.66 2.42 -6.22
CA THR A 299 3.81 3.46 -7.26
C THR A 299 5.14 4.23 -7.10
N SER A 300 5.72 4.22 -5.90
CA SER A 300 7.10 4.67 -5.62
C SER A 300 8.17 3.91 -6.42
N PHE A 301 7.89 2.68 -6.90
CA PHE A 301 8.77 1.93 -7.79
C PHE A 301 8.44 2.12 -9.28
N ALA A 302 7.18 2.40 -9.62
CA ALA A 302 6.79 2.81 -10.97
C ALA A 302 7.38 4.19 -11.36
N THR A 303 7.48 5.09 -10.38
CA THR A 303 8.01 6.46 -10.57
C THR A 303 9.46 6.50 -11.08
N PRO A 304 10.44 5.81 -10.45
CA PRO A 304 11.82 5.77 -10.96
C PRO A 304 11.93 5.06 -12.31
N TYR A 305 11.05 4.10 -12.64
CA TYR A 305 11.00 3.50 -13.98
C TYR A 305 10.71 4.57 -15.05
N ILE A 306 9.64 5.34 -14.86
CA ILE A 306 9.30 6.46 -15.78
C ILE A 306 10.38 7.54 -15.76
N SER A 307 11.02 7.79 -14.61
CA SER A 307 12.12 8.75 -14.51
C SER A 307 13.33 8.31 -15.36
N GLY A 308 13.63 7.01 -15.41
CA GLY A 308 14.64 6.44 -16.31
C GLY A 308 14.28 6.60 -17.78
N VAL A 309 13.03 6.32 -18.16
CA VAL A 309 12.53 6.56 -19.53
C VAL A 309 12.63 8.04 -19.90
N ALA A 310 12.27 8.95 -18.99
CA ALA A 310 12.41 10.38 -19.17
C ALA A 310 13.88 10.80 -19.35
N ALA A 311 14.80 10.25 -18.55
CA ALA A 311 16.23 10.51 -18.68
C ALA A 311 16.77 10.11 -20.07
N LEU A 312 16.37 8.93 -20.56
CA LEU A 312 16.72 8.46 -21.92
C LEU A 312 16.15 9.39 -23.01
N TRP A 313 14.89 9.83 -22.86
CA TRP A 313 14.25 10.78 -23.78
C TRP A 313 15.02 12.09 -23.86
N PHE A 314 15.28 12.72 -22.71
CA PHE A 314 15.95 14.02 -22.66
C PHE A 314 17.42 13.96 -23.04
N ALA A 315 18.05 12.78 -22.98
CA ALA A 315 19.40 12.56 -23.49
C ALA A 315 19.46 12.39 -25.01
N HIS A 316 18.43 11.79 -25.64
CA HIS A 316 18.50 11.35 -27.05
C HIS A 316 17.69 12.19 -28.05
N VAL A 317 16.55 12.77 -27.65
CA VAL A 317 15.61 13.37 -28.61
C VAL A 317 15.61 14.90 -28.55
N LYS A 318 14.83 15.47 -27.62
CA LYS A 318 14.73 16.92 -27.41
C LYS A 318 14.48 17.20 -25.94
N LYS A 319 14.96 18.34 -25.44
CA LYS A 319 14.66 18.86 -24.10
C LYS A 319 13.25 19.47 -24.01
N ASP A 320 12.26 18.87 -24.68
CA ASP A 320 10.86 19.30 -24.64
C ASP A 320 10.05 18.35 -23.75
N ARG A 321 9.65 18.87 -22.59
CA ARG A 321 8.81 18.14 -21.62
C ARG A 321 7.39 17.90 -22.15
N ALA A 322 6.82 18.83 -22.91
CA ALA A 322 5.46 18.69 -23.41
C ALA A 322 5.39 17.57 -24.45
N GLU A 323 6.35 17.52 -25.38
CA GLU A 323 6.45 16.41 -26.35
C GLU A 323 6.64 15.06 -25.64
N PHE A 324 7.50 15.00 -24.61
CA PHE A 324 7.69 13.79 -23.81
C PHE A 324 6.37 13.26 -23.24
N VAL A 325 5.61 14.10 -22.54
CA VAL A 325 4.33 13.70 -21.93
C VAL A 325 3.33 13.26 -23.01
N ARG A 326 3.27 13.97 -24.14
CA ARG A 326 2.38 13.61 -25.25
C ARG A 326 2.70 12.26 -25.88
N ARG A 327 3.97 11.93 -26.06
CA ARG A 327 4.38 10.60 -26.55
C ARG A 327 4.14 9.53 -25.50
N LEU A 328 4.47 9.81 -24.25
CA LEU A 328 4.27 8.89 -23.12
C LEU A 328 2.81 8.45 -22.99
N THR A 329 1.85 9.37 -23.13
CA THR A 329 0.42 9.02 -23.04
C THR A 329 -0.10 8.39 -24.33
N SER A 330 0.28 8.93 -25.49
CA SER A 330 -0.33 8.50 -26.76
C SER A 330 0.11 7.12 -27.21
N THR A 331 1.27 6.65 -26.78
CA THR A 331 1.78 5.30 -27.08
C THR A 331 1.49 4.26 -26.00
N ALA A 332 0.95 4.68 -24.86
CA ALA A 332 0.68 3.78 -23.74
C ALA A 332 -0.38 2.72 -24.06
N LEU A 333 -0.14 1.50 -23.59
CA LEU A 333 -0.97 0.32 -23.83
C LEU A 333 -2.04 0.17 -22.76
N ALA A 334 -3.30 0.10 -23.19
CA ALA A 334 -4.40 -0.13 -22.24
C ALA A 334 -4.33 -1.56 -21.69
N LEU A 335 -4.40 -1.70 -20.37
CA LEU A 335 -4.51 -2.96 -19.66
C LEU A 335 -5.99 -3.30 -19.40
N PRO A 336 -6.36 -4.58 -19.39
CA PRO A 336 -7.74 -5.00 -19.17
C PRO A 336 -8.20 -4.71 -17.75
N ALA A 337 -9.52 -4.62 -17.56
CA ALA A 337 -10.11 -4.55 -16.22
C ALA A 337 -9.88 -5.90 -15.53
N PHE A 338 -9.18 -5.89 -14.40
CA PHE A 338 -8.78 -7.10 -13.69
C PHE A 338 -9.28 -7.06 -12.25
N ASP A 339 -10.01 -8.10 -11.85
CA ASP A 339 -10.42 -8.31 -10.46
C ASP A 339 -9.39 -9.23 -9.79
N ILE A 340 -8.67 -8.66 -8.82
CA ILE A 340 -7.62 -9.37 -8.08
C ILE A 340 -8.18 -10.41 -7.11
N THR A 341 -9.40 -10.21 -6.62
CA THR A 341 -10.05 -11.13 -5.67
C THR A 341 -10.39 -12.45 -6.36
N ASP A 342 -10.93 -12.33 -7.58
CA ASP A 342 -11.32 -13.46 -8.42
C ASP A 342 -10.20 -13.93 -9.36
N GLY A 343 -9.07 -13.21 -9.41
CA GLY A 343 -7.91 -13.55 -10.25
C GLY A 343 -8.21 -13.57 -11.75
N LYS A 344 -9.15 -12.76 -12.23
CA LYS A 344 -9.64 -12.83 -13.62
C LYS A 344 -9.87 -11.46 -14.25
N VAL A 345 -9.80 -11.43 -15.58
CA VAL A 345 -10.27 -10.30 -16.38
C VAL A 345 -11.79 -10.20 -16.29
N VAL A 346 -12.29 -9.00 -16.04
CA VAL A 346 -13.72 -8.67 -15.88
C VAL A 346 -14.13 -7.61 -16.90
N GLY A 347 -15.35 -7.06 -16.77
CA GLY A 347 -15.84 -5.99 -17.66
C GLY A 347 -15.99 -6.42 -19.13
N GLY A 348 -16.15 -7.71 -19.39
CA GLY A 348 -16.25 -8.24 -20.75
C GLY A 348 -14.97 -8.09 -21.58
N GLY A 349 -13.80 -7.95 -20.93
CA GLY A 349 -12.51 -7.73 -21.60
C GLY A 349 -12.25 -6.28 -21.98
N LEU A 350 -13.10 -5.33 -21.56
CA LEU A 350 -12.80 -3.91 -21.68
C LEU A 350 -11.54 -3.55 -20.90
N ALA A 351 -10.87 -2.48 -21.34
CA ALA A 351 -9.78 -1.88 -20.59
C ALA A 351 -10.24 -1.49 -19.18
N ALA A 352 -9.33 -1.55 -18.19
CA ALA A 352 -9.57 -0.97 -16.88
C ALA A 352 -9.93 0.51 -17.02
N SER A 353 -10.70 1.05 -16.08
CA SER A 353 -11.01 2.49 -16.07
C SER A 353 -9.71 3.29 -16.16
N LEU A 354 -9.67 4.33 -16.99
CA LEU A 354 -8.48 5.16 -17.11
C LEU A 354 -8.24 6.00 -15.84
N ALA A 355 -9.24 6.14 -14.97
CA ALA A 355 -9.01 6.65 -13.62
C ALA A 355 -8.12 5.71 -12.77
N GLN A 356 -8.01 4.43 -13.13
CA GLN A 356 -7.11 3.48 -12.48
C GLN A 356 -5.73 3.44 -13.15
N GLN A 357 -5.71 3.33 -14.49
CA GLN A 357 -4.48 3.04 -15.24
C GLN A 357 -3.86 4.25 -15.96
N GLY A 358 -4.54 5.40 -15.96
CA GLY A 358 -4.20 6.54 -16.79
C GLY A 358 -4.29 6.19 -18.28
N ALA A 359 -3.32 6.65 -19.07
CA ALA A 359 -3.18 6.23 -20.45
C ALA A 359 -2.82 4.75 -20.60
N GLY A 360 -2.50 4.02 -19.54
CA GLY A 360 -2.11 2.61 -19.55
C GLY A 360 -0.60 2.39 -19.39
N LEU A 361 -0.12 1.18 -19.63
CA LEU A 361 1.27 0.78 -19.44
C LEU A 361 2.18 1.47 -20.47
N VAL A 362 3.27 2.06 -19.98
CA VAL A 362 4.29 2.70 -20.81
C VAL A 362 4.86 1.74 -21.86
N ASP A 363 4.96 2.22 -23.11
CA ASP A 363 5.69 1.56 -24.19
C ASP A 363 6.88 2.46 -24.58
N ALA A 364 8.03 2.19 -23.98
CA ALA A 364 9.22 3.00 -24.17
C ALA A 364 9.72 2.94 -25.63
N ALA A 365 9.58 1.82 -26.34
CA ALA A 365 10.04 1.69 -27.73
C ALA A 365 9.23 2.59 -28.67
N LYS A 366 7.89 2.48 -28.63
CA LYS A 366 7.01 3.31 -29.47
C LYS A 366 7.17 4.81 -29.20
N LEU A 367 7.49 5.18 -27.97
CA LEU A 367 7.73 6.56 -27.57
C LEU A 367 8.83 7.20 -28.44
N PHE A 368 9.92 6.47 -28.75
CA PHE A 368 11.04 6.97 -29.56
C PHE A 368 10.80 6.84 -31.08
N ASP A 369 10.17 5.76 -31.52
CA ASP A 369 10.16 5.39 -32.95
C ASP A 369 9.10 6.14 -33.77
N TYR A 370 8.07 6.71 -33.13
CA TYR A 370 6.92 7.26 -33.85
C TYR A 370 7.23 8.61 -34.52
N THR A 371 6.79 8.73 -35.77
CA THR A 371 6.91 9.94 -36.61
C THR A 371 5.68 10.84 -36.56
N THR A 372 4.58 10.36 -35.98
CA THR A 372 3.43 11.21 -35.64
C THR A 372 3.66 11.90 -34.30
N VAL A 373 3.46 13.22 -34.26
CA VAL A 373 3.54 14.02 -33.03
C VAL A 373 2.16 14.60 -32.72
N LEU A 374 1.68 14.37 -31.50
CA LEU A 374 0.51 15.08 -30.98
C LEU A 374 0.95 16.50 -30.57
N LEU A 375 0.20 17.51 -30.99
CA LEU A 375 0.46 18.93 -30.67
C LEU A 375 -0.58 19.51 -29.68
N SER A 376 -1.78 18.93 -29.63
CA SER A 376 -2.82 19.28 -28.64
C SER A 376 -2.55 18.66 -27.27
N GLU A 377 -3.49 18.84 -26.33
CA GLU A 377 -3.42 18.21 -25.03
C GLU A 377 -3.39 16.66 -25.14
N PRO A 378 -2.55 15.98 -24.34
CA PRO A 378 -2.35 14.54 -24.40
C PRO A 378 -3.46 13.70 -23.79
N THR A 379 -4.32 14.32 -23.00
CA THR A 379 -5.42 13.70 -22.28
C THR A 379 -6.61 14.65 -22.30
N LEU A 380 -7.84 14.11 -22.30
CA LEU A 380 -9.05 14.93 -22.31
C LEU A 380 -9.81 14.74 -20.99
N SER A 381 -9.84 15.79 -20.17
CA SER A 381 -10.78 15.89 -19.06
C SER A 381 -12.12 16.39 -19.59
N LEU A 382 -13.12 15.51 -19.67
CA LEU A 382 -14.47 15.89 -20.09
C LEU A 382 -15.24 16.61 -18.98
N ASN A 383 -14.70 16.59 -17.76
CA ASN A 383 -15.30 17.13 -16.55
C ASN A 383 -16.61 16.40 -16.16
N ASP A 384 -17.35 17.00 -15.24
CA ASP A 384 -18.58 16.47 -14.66
C ASP A 384 -19.83 16.88 -15.47
N THR A 385 -21.04 16.72 -14.92
CA THR A 385 -22.28 17.13 -15.63
C THR A 385 -22.47 18.63 -15.69
N ASP A 386 -21.94 19.37 -14.71
CA ASP A 386 -22.12 20.81 -14.61
C ASP A 386 -21.19 21.56 -15.57
N ASN A 387 -19.99 21.02 -15.77
CA ASN A 387 -18.91 21.65 -16.54
C ASN A 387 -18.51 20.87 -17.81
N ARG A 388 -19.42 20.05 -18.33
CA ARG A 388 -19.14 19.09 -19.41
C ARG A 388 -18.53 19.74 -20.65
N VAL A 389 -17.35 19.27 -21.05
CA VAL A 389 -16.74 19.59 -22.35
C VAL A 389 -16.80 18.36 -23.26
N SER A 390 -17.76 18.34 -24.19
CA SER A 390 -17.97 17.20 -25.11
C SER A 390 -17.20 17.30 -26.41
N ARG A 391 -16.86 18.51 -26.87
CA ARG A 391 -16.20 18.76 -28.16
C ARG A 391 -14.74 19.15 -27.93
N HIS A 392 -13.83 18.43 -28.55
CA HIS A 392 -12.38 18.64 -28.41
C HIS A 392 -11.71 18.72 -29.79
N THR A 393 -10.60 19.44 -29.85
CA THR A 393 -9.74 19.50 -31.04
C THR A 393 -8.43 18.77 -30.77
N ILE A 394 -8.19 17.71 -31.54
CA ILE A 394 -6.95 16.94 -31.53
C ILE A 394 -6.08 17.44 -32.68
N ARG A 395 -4.89 17.96 -32.38
CA ARG A 395 -3.95 18.43 -33.39
C ARG A 395 -2.79 17.46 -33.52
N ILE A 396 -2.56 16.97 -34.73
CA ILE A 396 -1.45 16.06 -35.05
C ILE A 396 -0.51 16.68 -36.08
N GLN A 397 0.74 16.27 -36.06
CA GLN A 397 1.76 16.58 -37.06
C GLN A 397 2.41 15.29 -37.56
N ASN A 398 2.54 15.18 -38.88
CA ASN A 398 3.30 14.11 -39.52
C ASN A 398 4.74 14.58 -39.73
N THR A 399 5.69 14.09 -38.94
CA THR A 399 7.12 14.43 -39.11
C THR A 399 7.85 13.48 -40.06
N GLY A 400 7.14 12.48 -40.58
CA GLY A 400 7.66 11.55 -41.58
C GLY A 400 7.83 12.20 -42.96
N PRO A 401 8.58 11.53 -43.87
CA PRO A 401 8.92 12.07 -45.19
C PRO A 401 7.79 11.97 -46.22
N GLU A 402 6.72 11.22 -45.93
CA GLU A 402 5.63 10.92 -46.85
C GLU A 402 4.28 11.33 -46.27
N GLU A 403 3.31 11.62 -47.15
CA GLU A 403 1.92 11.85 -46.77
C GLU A 403 1.29 10.58 -46.18
N VAL A 404 0.47 10.76 -45.14
CA VAL A 404 -0.26 9.64 -44.52
C VAL A 404 -1.70 9.97 -44.18
N THR A 405 -2.50 8.91 -44.11
CA THR A 405 -3.90 8.99 -43.68
C THR A 405 -4.05 8.39 -42.29
N TYR A 406 -4.75 9.12 -41.42
CA TYR A 406 -5.14 8.67 -40.09
C TYR A 406 -6.62 8.30 -40.10
N ASN A 407 -6.93 7.08 -39.68
CA ASN A 407 -8.29 6.63 -39.40
C ASN A 407 -8.58 6.87 -37.92
N ILE A 408 -9.61 7.65 -37.62
CA ILE A 408 -10.00 8.01 -36.26
C ILE A 408 -11.14 7.12 -35.81
N SER A 409 -10.90 6.36 -34.75
CA SER A 409 -11.89 5.50 -34.11
C SER A 409 -11.86 5.67 -32.59
N HIS A 410 -12.59 4.82 -31.89
CA HIS A 410 -12.78 4.92 -30.45
C HIS A 410 -12.82 3.53 -29.82
N VAL A 411 -12.20 3.41 -28.65
CA VAL A 411 -12.30 2.22 -27.79
C VAL A 411 -12.69 2.69 -26.40
N ALA A 412 -13.83 2.20 -25.93
CA ALA A 412 -14.28 2.42 -24.56
C ALA A 412 -13.43 1.63 -23.56
N ALA A 413 -13.29 2.19 -22.36
CA ALA A 413 -12.85 1.46 -21.19
C ALA A 413 -14.02 1.24 -20.23
N SER A 414 -13.77 0.45 -19.19
CA SER A 414 -14.78 0.13 -18.19
C SER A 414 -15.28 1.38 -17.48
N THR A 415 -16.60 1.55 -17.45
CA THR A 415 -17.26 2.56 -16.63
C THR A 415 -17.44 2.02 -15.22
N ILE A 416 -17.17 2.85 -14.22
CA ILE A 416 -17.28 2.48 -12.81
C ILE A 416 -18.32 3.35 -12.10
N SER A 417 -18.96 2.81 -11.07
CA SER A 417 -19.70 3.62 -10.10
C SER A 417 -18.70 4.26 -9.15
N SER A 418 -18.38 5.55 -9.30
CA SER A 418 -17.36 6.18 -8.43
C SER A 418 -17.80 6.30 -6.97
N ARG A 419 -19.11 6.19 -6.69
CA ARG A 419 -19.72 6.29 -5.36
C ARG A 419 -20.78 5.24 -5.07
N ASN A 420 -21.08 5.08 -3.78
CA ASN A 420 -22.14 4.23 -3.25
C ASN A 420 -23.45 5.03 -3.05
N SER A 421 -24.49 4.36 -2.55
CA SER A 421 -25.84 4.93 -2.36
C SER A 421 -25.90 6.09 -1.34
N ILE A 422 -24.96 6.16 -0.41
CA ILE A 422 -24.84 7.27 0.57
C ILE A 422 -23.78 8.29 0.16
N TRP A 423 -23.41 8.31 -1.12
CA TRP A 423 -22.52 9.29 -1.72
C TRP A 423 -21.11 9.27 -1.10
N TYR A 424 -20.67 8.12 -0.61
CA TYR A 424 -19.26 7.88 -0.34
C TYR A 424 -18.62 7.22 -1.56
N PRO A 425 -17.41 7.61 -1.95
CA PRO A 425 -16.68 7.00 -3.02
C PRO A 425 -16.49 5.52 -2.75
N ASN A 426 -16.66 4.67 -3.77
CA ASN A 426 -16.40 3.24 -3.59
C ASN A 426 -14.90 3.01 -3.34
N THR A 427 -14.58 2.22 -2.33
CA THR A 427 -13.22 1.71 -2.09
C THR A 427 -12.84 0.67 -3.16
N TYR A 428 -11.66 0.07 -3.02
CA TYR A 428 -11.07 -0.84 -4.00
C TYR A 428 -12.05 -1.84 -4.65
N TYR A 429 -11.87 -1.99 -5.97
CA TYR A 429 -12.75 -2.47 -7.03
C TYR A 429 -14.20 -1.93 -7.02
N PRO A 430 -14.40 -0.65 -7.43
CA PRO A 430 -15.74 -0.10 -7.59
C PRO A 430 -16.59 -0.93 -8.57
N PRO A 431 -17.92 -1.03 -8.36
CA PRO A 431 -18.79 -1.75 -9.26
C PRO A 431 -18.68 -1.26 -10.70
N LEU A 432 -18.53 -2.19 -11.64
CA LEU A 432 -18.56 -1.89 -13.07
C LEU A 432 -20.00 -1.65 -13.53
N LEU A 433 -20.18 -0.62 -14.36
CA LEU A 433 -21.46 -0.30 -14.97
C LEU A 433 -21.49 -0.80 -16.42
N SER A 434 -22.60 -1.42 -16.83
CA SER A 434 -22.81 -1.92 -18.19
C SER A 434 -23.19 -0.80 -19.16
N ALA A 435 -22.38 0.24 -19.23
CA ALA A 435 -22.56 1.36 -20.13
C ALA A 435 -21.20 1.98 -20.49
N THR A 436 -21.06 2.47 -21.71
CA THR A 436 -19.80 3.08 -22.20
C THR A 436 -20.10 4.36 -22.95
N GLY A 437 -19.17 5.31 -22.90
CA GLY A 437 -19.24 6.48 -23.77
C GLY A 437 -18.94 6.12 -25.22
N SER A 438 -19.23 7.04 -26.13
CA SER A 438 -19.04 6.83 -27.57
C SER A 438 -18.47 8.07 -28.26
N LEU A 439 -17.91 7.86 -29.45
CA LEU A 439 -17.51 8.92 -30.38
C LEU A 439 -18.62 9.09 -31.43
N SER A 440 -19.11 10.32 -31.62
CA SER A 440 -20.28 10.60 -32.46
C SER A 440 -20.06 10.28 -33.95
N GLU A 441 -18.85 10.50 -34.47
CA GLU A 441 -18.51 10.28 -35.88
C GLU A 441 -17.11 9.69 -36.02
N VAL A 442 -17.00 8.66 -36.87
CA VAL A 442 -15.72 8.13 -37.35
C VAL A 442 -15.22 9.05 -38.46
N LYS A 443 -13.95 9.46 -38.40
CA LYS A 443 -13.34 10.40 -39.34
C LYS A 443 -12.07 9.80 -39.94
N SER A 444 -11.68 10.29 -41.10
CA SER A 444 -10.33 10.11 -41.64
C SER A 444 -9.75 11.45 -42.03
N VAL A 445 -8.44 11.60 -41.90
CA VAL A 445 -7.73 12.81 -42.30
C VAL A 445 -6.40 12.45 -42.93
N THR A 446 -6.07 13.12 -44.04
CA THR A 446 -4.80 12.96 -44.74
C THR A 446 -3.90 14.15 -44.41
N VAL A 447 -2.66 13.87 -44.01
CA VAL A 447 -1.68 14.87 -43.55
C VAL A 447 -0.40 14.70 -44.34
N ALA A 448 -0.06 15.72 -45.14
CA ALA A 448 1.17 15.77 -45.92
C ALA A 448 2.43 15.70 -45.02
N ALA A 449 3.55 15.32 -45.61
CA ALA A 449 4.85 15.30 -44.92
C ALA A 449 5.19 16.67 -44.31
N GLY A 450 5.58 16.69 -43.03
CA GLY A 450 5.88 17.90 -42.26
C GLY A 450 4.66 18.74 -41.83
N ALA A 451 3.47 18.47 -42.38
CA ALA A 451 2.26 19.25 -42.13
C ALA A 451 1.55 18.84 -40.83
N SER A 452 0.67 19.73 -40.34
CA SER A 452 -0.21 19.49 -39.21
C SER A 452 -1.68 19.58 -39.61
N SER A 453 -2.54 18.82 -38.94
CA SER A 453 -3.99 18.91 -39.11
C SER A 453 -4.71 18.89 -37.77
N ASP A 454 -5.84 19.62 -37.72
CA ASP A 454 -6.77 19.62 -36.61
C ASP A 454 -7.91 18.62 -36.89
N ILE A 455 -8.27 17.83 -35.89
CA ILE A 455 -9.32 16.83 -35.93
C ILE A 455 -10.29 17.13 -34.81
N GLU A 456 -11.52 17.43 -35.18
CA GLU A 456 -12.56 17.69 -34.20
C GLU A 456 -13.29 16.40 -33.81
N VAL A 457 -13.41 16.17 -32.50
CA VAL A 457 -14.04 14.97 -31.94
C VAL A 457 -15.14 15.37 -30.94
N THR A 458 -16.25 14.63 -30.97
CA THR A 458 -17.38 14.84 -30.05
C THR A 458 -17.67 13.55 -29.31
N LEU A 459 -17.43 13.56 -28.00
CA LEU A 459 -17.65 12.43 -27.10
C LEU A 459 -19.02 12.55 -26.43
N THR A 460 -19.75 11.44 -26.45
CA THR A 460 -21.10 11.32 -25.88
C THR A 460 -21.06 10.44 -24.65
N ALA A 461 -21.65 10.94 -23.56
CA ALA A 461 -21.75 10.22 -22.30
C ALA A 461 -22.59 8.93 -22.42
N PRO A 462 -22.29 7.90 -21.62
CA PRO A 462 -23.15 6.72 -21.51
C PRO A 462 -24.54 7.09 -20.97
N GLY A 463 -25.56 6.35 -21.38
CA GLY A 463 -26.91 6.47 -20.80
C GLY A 463 -26.99 5.87 -19.40
N VAL A 464 -26.54 6.61 -18.39
CA VAL A 464 -26.57 6.24 -16.97
C VAL A 464 -27.27 7.33 -16.16
N THR A 465 -27.78 7.00 -14.97
CA THR A 465 -28.36 8.01 -14.08
C THR A 465 -27.24 8.87 -13.48
N ALA A 466 -27.42 10.19 -13.45
CA ALA A 466 -26.45 11.11 -12.84
C ALA A 466 -26.23 10.84 -11.33
N GLU A 467 -27.17 10.16 -10.68
CA GLU A 467 -27.05 9.77 -9.29
C GLU A 467 -25.95 8.72 -9.06
N SER A 468 -25.63 7.91 -10.07
CA SER A 468 -24.61 6.84 -9.97
C SER A 468 -23.19 7.37 -9.76
N GLY A 469 -22.92 8.64 -10.10
CA GLY A 469 -21.55 9.13 -10.14
C GLY A 469 -20.68 8.32 -11.10
N ALA A 470 -21.25 7.90 -12.24
CA ALA A 470 -20.54 7.03 -13.16
C ALA A 470 -19.29 7.74 -13.70
N LEU A 471 -18.12 7.15 -13.48
CA LEU A 471 -16.90 7.58 -14.12
C LEU A 471 -16.68 6.72 -15.34
N TRP A 472 -16.75 7.35 -16.51
CA TRP A 472 -16.58 6.70 -17.81
C TRP A 472 -15.32 7.21 -18.49
N SER A 473 -14.71 6.35 -19.27
CA SER A 473 -13.42 6.63 -19.86
C SER A 473 -13.20 5.84 -21.14
N GLY A 474 -12.15 6.18 -21.87
CA GLY A 474 -11.77 5.47 -23.09
C GLY A 474 -10.65 6.17 -23.81
N LYS A 475 -10.41 5.75 -25.04
CA LYS A 475 -9.37 6.29 -25.91
C LYS A 475 -9.92 6.57 -27.28
N ILE A 476 -9.55 7.71 -27.84
CA ILE A 476 -9.67 7.99 -29.27
C ILE A 476 -8.43 7.41 -29.94
N LEU A 477 -8.62 6.57 -30.96
CA LEU A 477 -7.54 5.91 -31.69
C LEU A 477 -7.26 6.67 -32.98
N LEU A 478 -6.00 6.92 -33.25
CA LEU A 478 -5.48 7.50 -34.48
C LEU A 478 -4.61 6.43 -35.15
N VAL A 479 -5.19 5.69 -36.09
CA VAL A 479 -4.49 4.61 -36.81
C VAL A 479 -3.90 5.16 -38.10
N ARG A 480 -2.57 5.26 -38.16
CA ARG A 480 -1.84 5.67 -39.37
C ARG A 480 -1.84 4.55 -40.39
N SER A 481 -1.82 4.90 -41.67
CA SER A 481 -1.80 3.94 -42.80
C SER A 481 -0.59 3.00 -42.86
N ASN A 482 0.46 3.23 -42.05
CA ASN A 482 1.64 2.36 -41.92
C ASN A 482 1.75 1.69 -40.54
N ASP A 483 0.63 1.55 -39.83
CA ASP A 483 0.50 0.83 -38.55
C ASP A 483 1.02 1.56 -37.28
N GLU A 484 1.37 2.86 -37.33
CA GLU A 484 1.47 3.66 -36.09
C GLU A 484 0.08 3.80 -35.44
N LEU A 485 -0.01 3.49 -34.14
CA LEU A 485 -1.24 3.60 -33.36
C LEU A 485 -1.05 4.60 -32.23
N LEU A 486 -1.61 5.79 -32.38
CA LEU A 486 -1.64 6.79 -31.32
C LEU A 486 -3.01 6.80 -30.65
N THR A 487 -3.01 7.13 -29.36
CA THR A 487 -4.25 7.26 -28.59
C THR A 487 -4.35 8.60 -27.88
N VAL A 488 -5.57 9.11 -27.76
CA VAL A 488 -5.87 10.26 -26.90
C VAL A 488 -6.87 9.79 -25.85
N PRO A 489 -6.41 9.52 -24.62
CA PRO A 489 -7.27 9.06 -23.54
C PRO A 489 -8.19 10.18 -23.01
N TYR A 490 -9.35 9.80 -22.52
CA TYR A 490 -10.29 10.72 -21.87
C TYR A 490 -10.93 10.11 -20.62
N ILE A 491 -11.40 10.98 -19.72
CA ILE A 491 -12.27 10.61 -18.59
C ILE A 491 -13.40 11.64 -18.43
N GLY A 492 -14.56 11.19 -17.97
CA GLY A 492 -15.70 12.04 -17.62
C GLY A 492 -16.51 11.46 -16.46
N ILE A 493 -17.30 12.32 -15.82
CA ILE A 493 -18.09 11.96 -14.63
C ILE A 493 -19.56 12.33 -14.84
N GLU A 494 -20.45 11.35 -14.72
CA GLU A 494 -21.90 11.55 -14.75
C GLU A 494 -22.44 11.79 -13.34
N ALA A 495 -22.09 12.95 -12.78
CA ALA A 495 -22.66 13.56 -11.58
C ALA A 495 -22.23 15.04 -11.51
N SER A 496 -22.86 15.84 -10.65
CA SER A 496 -22.33 17.14 -10.22
C SER A 496 -21.35 16.92 -9.07
N THR A 497 -20.05 17.15 -9.29
CA THR A 497 -19.06 16.99 -8.20
C THR A 497 -19.10 18.17 -7.23
N TYR A 498 -19.56 19.34 -7.68
CA TYR A 498 -19.84 20.48 -6.82
C TYR A 498 -20.96 20.17 -5.80
N ASN A 499 -22.06 19.54 -6.25
CA ASN A 499 -23.17 19.15 -5.36
C ASN A 499 -22.90 17.86 -4.55
N TRP A 500 -21.85 17.10 -4.89
CA TRP A 500 -21.45 15.95 -4.08
C TRP A 500 -21.04 16.40 -2.66
N THR A 501 -20.44 17.59 -2.54
CA THR A 501 -19.93 18.20 -1.28
C THR A 501 -18.86 17.38 -0.54
N PRO A 502 -17.82 18.02 0.03
CA PRO A 502 -16.79 17.30 0.78
C PRO A 502 -17.28 16.56 2.03
N LEU A 503 -18.18 17.17 2.80
CA LEU A 503 -18.69 16.64 4.07
C LEU A 503 -20.13 16.16 3.93
N HIS A 504 -20.44 14.99 4.50
CA HIS A 504 -21.80 14.46 4.57
C HIS A 504 -22.74 15.37 5.36
N HIS A 505 -22.31 15.68 6.58
CA HIS A 505 -23.05 16.44 7.57
C HIS A 505 -22.06 17.33 8.32
N SER A 506 -22.58 18.13 9.25
CA SER A 506 -21.76 18.89 10.18
C SER A 506 -20.83 17.94 10.94
N PRO A 507 -19.53 18.29 11.08
CA PRO A 507 -18.67 17.65 12.05
C PRO A 507 -19.30 17.65 13.43
N GLU A 508 -19.09 16.56 14.16
CA GLU A 508 -19.63 16.35 15.49
C GLU A 508 -18.55 16.70 16.52
N SER A 509 -18.96 17.12 17.71
CA SER A 509 -18.02 17.56 18.74
C SER A 509 -18.45 17.07 20.11
N TYR A 510 -17.51 16.47 20.83
CA TYR A 510 -17.77 15.72 22.05
C TYR A 510 -16.78 16.07 23.17
N ARG A 511 -17.17 15.75 24.41
CA ARG A 511 -16.27 15.59 25.55
C ARG A 511 -15.99 14.11 25.74
N TYR A 512 -14.72 13.72 25.70
CA TYR A 512 -14.30 12.36 26.04
C TYR A 512 -14.01 12.27 27.54
N ASP A 513 -14.67 11.34 28.24
CA ASP A 513 -14.40 11.04 29.65
C ASP A 513 -13.43 9.85 29.74
N GLN A 514 -12.21 10.11 30.21
CA GLN A 514 -11.18 9.07 30.35
C GLN A 514 -11.50 8.04 31.44
N THR A 515 -12.43 8.35 32.35
CA THR A 515 -12.78 7.48 33.48
C THR A 515 -13.63 6.30 33.04
N ASP A 516 -14.62 6.55 32.18
CA ASP A 516 -15.57 5.54 31.69
C ASP A 516 -15.42 5.23 30.20
N GLY A 517 -14.61 6.01 29.47
CA GLY A 517 -14.35 5.86 28.04
C GLY A 517 -15.49 6.33 27.13
N SER A 518 -16.43 7.13 27.63
CA SER A 518 -17.63 7.56 26.90
C SER A 518 -17.47 8.94 26.24
N LEU A 519 -18.23 9.16 25.16
CA LEU A 519 -18.38 10.47 24.51
C LEU A 519 -19.68 11.13 24.98
N TYR A 520 -19.55 12.35 25.51
CA TYR A 520 -20.66 13.19 25.96
C TYR A 520 -20.80 14.44 25.08
N PRO A 521 -21.94 15.16 25.11
CA PRO A 521 -22.05 16.47 24.47
C PRO A 521 -20.89 17.40 24.86
N ILE A 522 -20.45 18.27 23.94
CA ILE A 522 -19.27 19.12 24.14
C ILE A 522 -19.33 20.00 25.40
N ASP A 523 -20.52 20.35 25.88
CA ASP A 523 -20.73 21.17 27.07
C ASP A 523 -21.11 20.35 28.31
N TYR A 524 -20.81 19.05 28.32
CA TYR A 524 -21.21 18.12 29.38
C TYR A 524 -20.90 18.66 30.78
N GLN A 525 -21.96 18.74 31.61
CA GLN A 525 -21.95 19.28 32.97
C GLN A 525 -21.49 20.74 33.10
N GLY A 526 -21.36 21.48 31.99
CA GLY A 526 -20.81 22.84 31.96
C GLY A 526 -19.33 22.91 32.34
N LEU A 527 -18.62 21.78 32.32
CA LEU A 527 -17.21 21.71 32.68
C LEU A 527 -16.35 22.37 31.61
N ALA A 528 -15.44 23.23 32.05
CA ALA A 528 -14.48 23.85 31.15
C ALA A 528 -13.37 22.87 30.79
N TYR A 529 -12.95 22.89 29.53
CA TYR A 529 -11.78 22.16 29.07
C TYR A 529 -10.50 22.84 29.55
N ARG A 530 -9.51 22.03 29.94
CA ARG A 530 -8.21 22.48 30.44
C ARG A 530 -7.09 21.95 29.53
N PRO A 531 -6.72 22.68 28.46
CA PRO A 531 -5.71 22.22 27.49
C PRO A 531 -4.35 21.84 28.10
N ALA A 532 -3.93 22.53 29.17
CA ALA A 532 -2.70 22.23 29.90
C ALA A 532 -2.71 20.86 30.60
N GLU A 533 -3.89 20.32 30.87
CA GLU A 533 -4.13 19.01 31.50
C GLU A 533 -4.50 17.94 30.45
N PHE A 534 -4.18 18.19 29.18
CA PHE A 534 -4.53 17.32 28.03
C PHE A 534 -6.05 17.17 27.83
N ASP A 535 -6.87 18.03 28.42
CA ASP A 535 -8.33 18.04 28.21
C ASP A 535 -8.69 18.92 27.01
N SER A 536 -9.41 18.33 26.05
CA SER A 536 -9.76 18.95 24.77
C SER A 536 -11.12 18.43 24.30
N PRO A 537 -11.91 19.24 23.57
CA PRO A 537 -12.97 18.71 22.75
C PRO A 537 -12.43 17.70 21.74
N GLU A 538 -13.21 16.66 21.47
CA GLU A 538 -12.99 15.76 20.34
C GLU A 538 -13.91 16.14 19.20
N VAL A 539 -13.34 16.43 18.02
CA VAL A 539 -14.10 16.77 16.82
C VAL A 539 -14.03 15.62 15.84
N TYR A 540 -15.18 15.02 15.55
CA TYR A 540 -15.33 13.95 14.58
C TYR A 540 -15.75 14.52 13.22
N PHE A 541 -15.02 14.17 12.18
CA PHE A 541 -15.42 14.46 10.80
C PHE A 541 -15.04 13.31 9.87
N ALA A 542 -15.79 13.20 8.77
CA ALA A 542 -15.53 12.23 7.71
C ALA A 542 -15.72 12.92 6.36
N PHE A 543 -14.71 12.83 5.50
CA PHE A 543 -14.84 13.29 4.13
C PHE A 543 -15.53 12.25 3.28
N ARG A 544 -16.54 12.71 2.54
CA ARG A 544 -17.08 12.01 1.40
C ARG A 544 -16.22 12.21 0.18
N TYR A 545 -15.64 13.39 -0.01
CA TYR A 545 -14.87 13.66 -1.21
C TYR A 545 -13.73 14.62 -0.90
N GLY A 546 -12.81 14.79 -1.85
CA GLY A 546 -11.67 15.69 -1.66
C GLY A 546 -12.11 17.15 -1.47
N THR A 547 -11.29 17.96 -0.80
CA THR A 547 -11.51 19.40 -0.70
C THR A 547 -10.17 20.13 -0.77
N TYR A 548 -10.17 21.30 -1.42
CA TYR A 548 -8.97 22.12 -1.49
C TYR A 548 -8.61 22.71 -0.12
N GLU A 549 -9.58 23.11 0.69
CA GLU A 549 -9.32 23.66 2.02
C GLU A 549 -10.36 23.19 3.03
N PHE A 550 -9.87 22.69 4.16
CA PHE A 550 -10.66 22.35 5.33
C PHE A 550 -10.03 22.96 6.57
N SER A 551 -10.84 23.58 7.42
CA SER A 551 -10.38 24.20 8.65
C SER A 551 -11.30 23.90 9.81
N VAL A 552 -10.71 23.66 10.97
CA VAL A 552 -11.36 23.70 12.28
C VAL A 552 -10.87 24.96 12.98
N ASP A 553 -11.79 25.87 13.29
CA ASP A 553 -11.52 27.18 13.86
C ASP A 553 -12.28 27.35 15.19
N LEU A 554 -11.83 28.29 16.02
CA LEU A 554 -12.59 28.77 17.17
C LEU A 554 -13.19 30.14 16.89
N VAL A 555 -14.47 30.27 17.22
CA VAL A 555 -15.24 31.52 17.13
C VAL A 555 -15.94 31.80 18.45
N GLY A 556 -16.33 33.06 18.68
CA GLY A 556 -17.11 33.43 19.85
C GLY A 556 -18.54 32.87 19.83
N VAL A 557 -19.19 32.84 20.99
CA VAL A 557 -20.52 32.23 21.19
C VAL A 557 -21.65 32.85 20.35
N ASP A 558 -21.55 34.13 20.00
CA ASP A 558 -22.54 34.87 19.20
C ASP A 558 -22.16 34.92 17.71
N TRP A 559 -21.07 34.24 17.31
CA TRP A 559 -20.68 34.12 15.92
C TRP A 559 -21.70 33.30 15.12
N LYS A 560 -21.89 33.68 13.86
CA LYS A 560 -22.83 33.08 12.93
C LYS A 560 -22.19 32.93 11.55
N THR A 561 -22.56 31.87 10.83
CA THR A 561 -21.97 31.52 9.53
C THR A 561 -22.13 32.59 8.47
N GLU A 562 -23.15 33.46 8.56
CA GLU A 562 -23.35 34.57 7.61
C GLU A 562 -22.28 35.68 7.74
N GLN A 563 -21.48 35.65 8.80
CA GLN A 563 -20.35 36.56 9.01
C GLN A 563 -19.05 36.05 8.35
N PHE A 564 -19.07 34.84 7.79
CA PHE A 564 -17.90 34.27 7.15
C PHE A 564 -17.48 35.09 5.92
N SER A 565 -16.18 35.38 5.87
CA SER A 565 -15.48 35.94 4.72
C SER A 565 -14.13 35.26 4.59
N TYR A 566 -13.61 35.20 3.35
CA TYR A 566 -12.32 34.59 3.08
C TYR A 566 -11.30 35.65 2.60
N PRO A 567 -10.07 35.67 3.16
CA PRO A 567 -9.65 34.91 4.34
C PRO A 567 -10.38 35.38 5.61
N PRO A 568 -10.57 34.49 6.62
CA PRO A 568 -11.15 34.90 7.90
C PRO A 568 -10.35 36.03 8.55
N GLN A 569 -11.05 36.99 9.15
CA GLN A 569 -10.42 38.14 9.80
C GLN A 569 -10.49 37.99 11.33
N HIS A 570 -9.35 38.14 11.99
CA HIS A 570 -9.29 38.20 13.45
C HIS A 570 -10.10 39.38 13.98
N ALA A 571 -10.86 39.12 15.04
CA ALA A 571 -11.62 40.13 15.77
C ALA A 571 -11.59 39.84 17.27
N SER A 572 -12.23 40.68 18.08
CA SER A 572 -12.39 40.50 19.52
C SER A 572 -13.87 40.54 19.94
N GLY A 573 -14.19 39.92 21.07
CA GLY A 573 -15.55 39.84 21.60
C GLY A 573 -16.32 38.58 21.19
N SER A 574 -17.58 38.49 21.61
CA SER A 574 -18.40 37.26 21.48
C SER A 574 -18.79 36.90 20.04
N ARG A 575 -18.56 37.79 19.07
CA ARG A 575 -18.81 37.58 17.64
C ARG A 575 -17.51 37.45 16.83
N ALA A 576 -16.39 37.24 17.49
CA ALA A 576 -15.09 37.19 16.83
C ALA A 576 -14.80 35.82 16.21
N TRP A 577 -14.01 35.82 15.14
CA TRP A 577 -13.21 34.67 14.76
C TRP A 577 -11.86 34.76 15.49
N HIS A 578 -11.51 33.73 16.26
CA HIS A 578 -10.33 33.73 17.13
C HIS A 578 -9.10 33.09 16.47
N GLY A 579 -9.29 32.12 15.58
CA GLY A 579 -8.18 31.46 14.87
C GLY A 579 -8.45 30.00 14.55
N SER A 580 -7.68 29.46 13.62
CA SER A 580 -7.63 28.02 13.33
C SER A 580 -6.86 27.24 14.40
N VAL A 581 -7.28 26.02 14.70
CA VAL A 581 -6.67 25.21 15.76
C VAL A 581 -5.49 24.37 15.25
N ARG A 582 -4.65 23.91 16.18
CA ARG A 582 -3.62 22.90 15.93
C ARG A 582 -4.11 21.55 16.44
N PHE A 583 -4.16 20.54 15.57
CA PHE A 583 -4.37 19.16 15.97
C PHE A 583 -3.16 18.63 16.75
N GLN A 584 -3.40 18.00 17.90
CA GLN A 584 -2.35 17.41 18.73
C GLN A 584 -2.82 16.09 19.35
N SER A 585 -2.21 14.96 18.95
CA SER A 585 -2.53 13.63 19.51
C SER A 585 -2.36 13.56 21.04
N TYR A 586 -3.16 12.69 21.67
CA TYR A 586 -3.07 12.34 23.10
C TYR A 586 -1.75 11.65 23.46
N GLU A 587 -1.23 10.78 22.60
CA GLU A 587 -0.07 9.91 22.88
C GLU A 587 1.29 10.62 22.75
N GLY A 588 1.29 11.94 22.46
CA GLY A 588 2.49 12.66 22.08
C GLY A 588 2.93 12.31 20.65
N GLY A 589 3.43 13.28 19.90
CA GLY A 589 3.79 13.09 18.49
C GLY A 589 3.71 14.36 17.65
N GLY A 590 3.65 14.18 16.33
CA GLY A 590 3.49 15.26 15.37
C GLY A 590 2.17 16.02 15.53
N TYR A 591 2.17 17.29 15.13
CA TYR A 591 0.99 18.15 15.09
C TYR A 591 0.58 18.39 13.63
N MET A 592 -0.68 18.75 13.41
CA MET A 592 -1.17 19.24 12.12
C MET A 592 -1.88 20.58 12.32
N ASP A 593 -1.55 21.57 11.49
CA ASP A 593 -2.14 22.89 11.58
C ASP A 593 -3.32 23.04 10.62
N PHE A 594 -4.42 23.59 11.12
CA PHE A 594 -5.51 24.08 10.27
C PHE A 594 -5.23 25.54 9.82
N PRO A 595 -5.72 25.95 8.63
CA PRO A 595 -6.42 25.15 7.63
C PRO A 595 -5.50 24.14 6.95
N MET A 596 -6.02 22.93 6.74
CA MET A 596 -5.37 21.95 5.87
C MET A 596 -5.77 22.20 4.43
N ARG A 597 -4.83 21.98 3.50
CA ARG A 597 -5.05 22.13 2.07
C ARG A 597 -4.84 20.84 1.31
N GLU A 598 -5.52 20.73 0.17
CA GLU A 598 -5.44 19.59 -0.75
C GLU A 598 -5.78 18.27 -0.04
N ILE A 599 -6.84 18.29 0.77
CA ILE A 599 -7.31 17.13 1.50
C ILE A 599 -7.79 16.08 0.50
N VAL A 600 -7.06 14.95 0.51
CA VAL A 600 -7.38 13.80 -0.33
C VAL A 600 -8.67 13.13 0.13
N ARG A 601 -9.23 12.32 -0.77
CA ARG A 601 -10.35 11.44 -0.47
C ARG A 601 -9.92 10.36 0.52
N PHE A 602 -10.50 10.32 1.71
CA PHE A 602 -10.37 9.20 2.64
C PHE A 602 -11.73 8.82 3.22
N ASN A 603 -12.13 7.55 3.06
CA ASN A 603 -13.45 7.05 3.48
C ASN A 603 -13.48 6.65 4.98
N LEU A 604 -12.62 7.25 5.80
CA LEU A 604 -12.51 6.97 7.22
C LEU A 604 -12.92 8.22 8.00
N GLY A 605 -13.80 8.06 8.98
CA GLY A 605 -14.00 9.11 9.97
C GLY A 605 -12.77 9.23 10.85
N THR A 606 -12.45 10.45 11.27
CA THR A 606 -11.33 10.71 12.18
C THR A 606 -11.77 11.64 13.31
N TYR A 607 -11.12 11.49 14.46
CA TYR A 607 -11.25 12.38 15.60
C TYR A 607 -10.03 13.28 15.65
N THR A 608 -10.25 14.56 15.91
CA THR A 608 -9.20 15.54 16.14
C THR A 608 -9.38 16.19 17.51
N THR A 609 -8.28 16.40 18.22
CA THR A 609 -8.22 17.18 19.46
C THR A 609 -7.25 18.33 19.29
N PHE A 610 -7.45 19.40 20.05
CA PHE A 610 -6.66 20.61 19.94
C PHE A 610 -6.42 21.24 21.31
N ARG A 611 -5.20 21.75 21.53
CA ARG A 611 -4.83 22.41 22.78
C ARG A 611 -4.27 23.81 22.57
N SER A 612 -4.04 24.20 21.32
CA SER A 612 -3.48 25.49 20.93
C SER A 612 -4.03 25.93 19.57
N PHE A 613 -3.82 27.21 19.24
CA PHE A 613 -4.03 27.70 17.88
C PHE A 613 -2.91 27.24 16.94
N ALA A 614 -3.19 27.20 15.63
CA ALA A 614 -2.24 26.81 14.58
C ALA A 614 -0.96 27.66 14.55
N ASN A 615 -1.04 28.92 15.00
CA ASN A 615 0.12 29.81 15.14
C ASN A 615 1.00 29.48 16.38
N GLY A 616 0.64 28.46 17.16
CA GLY A 616 1.34 28.02 18.36
C GLY A 616 0.98 28.76 19.64
N THR A 617 0.02 29.70 19.63
CA THR A 617 -0.42 30.39 20.85
C THR A 617 -1.45 29.59 21.62
N ASP A 618 -1.44 29.73 22.95
CA ASP A 618 -2.46 29.14 23.82
C ASP A 618 -3.87 29.68 23.51
N ILE A 619 -4.88 28.88 23.81
CA ILE A 619 -6.29 29.30 23.72
C ILE A 619 -6.66 29.96 25.05
N PRO A 620 -7.00 31.27 25.08
CA PRO A 620 -7.32 31.97 26.32
C PRO A 620 -8.58 31.43 27.01
N SER A 621 -8.69 31.65 28.33
CA SER A 621 -9.94 31.40 29.05
C SER A 621 -11.12 32.12 28.40
N GLY A 622 -12.18 31.38 28.08
CA GLY A 622 -13.25 31.89 27.25
C GLY A 622 -14.36 30.89 26.98
N ARG A 623 -15.46 31.38 26.40
CA ARG A 623 -16.50 30.54 25.80
C ARG A 623 -16.41 30.62 24.29
N TYR A 624 -16.45 29.46 23.65
CA TYR A 624 -16.19 29.31 22.22
C TYR A 624 -17.23 28.41 21.57
N ARG A 625 -17.30 28.48 20.25
CA ARG A 625 -17.87 27.45 19.39
C ARG A 625 -16.78 27.00 18.42
N ILE A 626 -16.83 25.73 18.03
CA ILE A 626 -16.04 25.24 16.91
C ILE A 626 -16.75 25.68 15.63
N PHE A 627 -16.00 26.31 14.74
CA PHE A 627 -16.42 26.67 13.40
C PHE A 627 -15.66 25.82 12.40
N THR A 628 -16.39 25.03 11.62
CA THR A 628 -15.79 24.18 10.60
C THR A 628 -16.17 24.68 9.21
N ARG A 629 -15.17 24.77 8.33
CA ARG A 629 -15.34 25.20 6.95
C ARG A 629 -14.63 24.27 5.97
N ALA A 630 -15.34 23.85 4.93
CA ALA A 630 -14.80 23.05 3.82
C ALA A 630 -15.18 23.68 2.48
N LEU A 631 -14.22 23.90 1.59
CA LEU A 631 -14.48 24.47 0.26
C LEU A 631 -15.05 23.38 -0.66
N ARG A 632 -16.18 23.64 -1.33
CA ARG A 632 -16.71 22.74 -2.36
C ARG A 632 -15.75 22.64 -3.52
N ILE A 633 -15.82 21.52 -4.23
CA ILE A 633 -15.01 21.32 -5.43
C ILE A 633 -15.48 22.26 -6.53
N PHE A 634 -14.54 22.89 -7.23
CA PHE A 634 -14.77 24.03 -8.12
C PHE A 634 -15.32 25.28 -7.44
N GLY A 635 -15.39 25.31 -6.12
CA GLY A 635 -15.83 26.48 -5.38
C GLY A 635 -14.81 27.62 -5.45
N ASP A 636 -15.30 28.84 -5.62
CA ASP A 636 -14.52 30.06 -5.44
C ASP A 636 -14.40 30.34 -3.94
N ALA A 637 -13.17 30.33 -3.43
CA ALA A 637 -12.89 30.63 -2.03
C ALA A 637 -13.43 32.02 -1.60
N ALA A 638 -13.56 32.96 -2.54
CA ALA A 638 -14.10 34.30 -2.27
C ALA A 638 -15.64 34.34 -2.12
N ASP A 639 -16.37 33.31 -2.57
CA ASP A 639 -17.83 33.23 -2.43
C ASP A 639 -18.22 32.38 -1.21
N PRO A 640 -18.81 32.95 -0.15
CA PRO A 640 -19.28 32.18 1.01
C PRO A 640 -20.27 31.05 0.69
N ALA A 641 -21.01 31.14 -0.42
CA ALA A 641 -21.95 30.09 -0.83
C ALA A 641 -21.25 28.79 -1.25
N ASP A 642 -19.99 28.88 -1.68
CA ASP A 642 -19.17 27.75 -2.10
C ASP A 642 -18.54 26.99 -0.93
N TRP A 643 -18.78 27.43 0.31
CA TRP A 643 -18.30 26.76 1.51
C TRP A 643 -19.40 25.97 2.21
N GLN A 644 -19.04 24.79 2.72
CA GLN A 644 -19.82 24.13 3.77
C GLN A 644 -19.39 24.70 5.12
N LEU A 645 -20.30 25.38 5.80
CA LEU A 645 -20.04 26.10 7.05
C LEU A 645 -20.88 25.49 8.18
N PHE A 646 -20.23 25.11 9.27
CA PHE A 646 -20.88 24.47 10.42
C PHE A 646 -20.41 25.06 11.74
N LEU A 647 -21.29 25.06 12.74
CA LEU A 647 -20.99 25.51 14.10
C LEU A 647 -21.40 24.45 15.12
N SER A 648 -20.52 24.19 16.10
CA SER A 648 -20.85 23.34 17.25
C SER A 648 -21.74 24.06 18.26
N ASP A 649 -22.16 23.33 19.29
CA ASP A 649 -22.66 23.91 20.54
C ASP A 649 -21.55 24.66 21.31
N PRO A 650 -21.90 25.65 22.15
CA PRO A 650 -20.92 26.45 22.87
C PRO A 650 -20.32 25.69 24.06
N PHE A 651 -19.01 25.82 24.24
CA PHE A 651 -18.26 25.20 25.34
C PHE A 651 -17.31 26.21 25.97
N SER A 652 -16.68 25.84 27.08
CA SER A 652 -15.76 26.72 27.80
C SER A 652 -14.34 26.14 27.82
N ILE A 653 -13.33 26.98 27.66
CA ILE A 653 -11.92 26.64 27.89
C ILE A 653 -11.42 27.47 29.07
N GLN A 654 -10.60 26.87 29.92
CA GLN A 654 -9.90 27.54 31.00
C GLN A 654 -8.38 27.36 30.85
N LEU A 655 -7.68 28.48 30.72
CA LEU A 655 -6.21 28.55 30.66
C LEU A 655 -5.65 28.78 32.06
N GLY A 656 -5.03 27.75 32.64
CA GLY A 656 -4.55 27.81 34.03
C GLY A 656 -5.69 28.11 35.00
N ASP A 657 -5.50 29.14 35.83
CA ASP A 657 -6.50 29.60 36.81
C ASP A 657 -7.27 30.85 36.33
N ASP A 658 -7.06 31.29 35.08
CA ASP A 658 -7.70 32.48 34.56
C ASP A 658 -9.23 32.32 34.55
N PRO A 659 -10.00 33.30 35.06
CA PRO A 659 -11.44 33.20 35.12
C PRO A 659 -12.05 33.16 33.72
N ILE A 660 -13.04 32.31 33.53
CA ILE A 660 -13.83 32.28 32.30
C ILE A 660 -14.75 33.51 32.31
N PRO A 661 -14.65 34.43 31.33
CA PRO A 661 -15.50 35.62 31.28
C PRO A 661 -16.99 35.25 31.29
N ARG A 662 -17.77 35.84 32.21
CA ARG A 662 -19.23 35.66 32.24
C ARG A 662 -19.87 36.42 31.07
N GLN A 663 -20.90 35.82 30.46
CA GLN A 663 -21.81 36.54 29.56
C GLN A 663 -22.47 37.69 30.34
N ASN A 664 -22.38 38.91 29.81
CA ASN A 664 -23.37 39.94 30.09
C ASN A 664 -24.59 39.72 29.22
#